data_AF-A0A2N2F8D4-F1
#
_entry.id   AF-A0A2N2F8D4-F1
#
_cell.length_a   1.000
_cell.length_b   1.000
_cell.length_c   1.000
_cell.angle_alpha   90.00
_cell.angle_beta   90.00
_cell.angle_gamma   90.00
#
_symmetry.space_group_name_H-M   'P 1'
#
loop_
_entity.id
_entity.type
_entity.pdbx_description
1 polymer ?
#
loop_
_entity_poly.entity_id
_entity_poly.type
_entity_poly.pdbx_seq_one_letter_code
_entity_poly.pdbx_strand_id
1 'polypeptide(L)'
;PNVEIKTRRTVEAVEGEPGKFKVKLTSAPRFVNLNKCTGCGDCANVCPVSVKAGFNGNLSERKAIYRHFPQAIPSGFAIDKLGTSPCKSNCPTHISVQGYVALIGEGKFKEALKLIKQDNPFPVVCGRVCNHPCETACMRGKVDDPIDIMHLKQFVADLDMNSDTRYMPEKKESKGKKVAVIGAGPSGLTCAYYLAIEGYDVEVFEALPVAGGWMAVGIPEYRLPKKVLNAEIKVMEDLGVKIHLNTKIGKDISFDKLKSDYSAIFIGCGTMKSSKLNIPGEDMQGVIHGVDYLMQINLGKKVSLGDKVAVVGGGNVAMDAVRTAVRTGSKEVFILYRRTRAEMPAAPEEIEEAIEEGVEMKFLVAPKRVVGKDGKVTGVECTRMELGEPDKSGRRRPVEIKGSEFIVECDSIVPAIGQEADLSFITKESGVSINKWNNLDYDEVTYATNVAGVFTGGDVATGPQTVVKAVFAGKEAAKSINRYLMGEDVKAGRAKDWTKDLADKADVSNVAKVPREKYPLMKPEERRTNFKEVGIGFDEAQAKAEALRCLNCGICSECYQCVDACIAKAIDHDMTIEEETIEVGAVIASPGFEIFDARLRGEFGYGIYKNVVSALQFERILSASGPFFGHVQRISDGKEPKKIAFIQCVGSRDVSCDNSWCSSVCCMYATKEAIIAKEHAKGLEPTIFYMDIRAHGKDFDRFVNRAKDEYGIRYIRSMPSVIKEMQQTNNLVMKYVNQDGTLNEEEFDMVVLSVGLTPPKEAKKLAASMGIDLEEHGFCKTQLENPVQTSRPGVFVCGAFGGPKDIPETVMEASAAAACAEGLLAARRGTMITPVENPEEKDMRGTGVRTGVFVCHCGINIGGVVDVPAVRDYAATLPNVVYTADNLFTCSQDTAVKMAEVIKEKDLTRVVVASCSPR
;
A
#
# COMPACT_ATOMS: atom_id res chain seq x y z
N PRO A 1 -38.44 -1.08 7.89
CA PRO A 1 -37.89 -0.70 9.21
C PRO A 1 -37.14 0.64 9.11
N ASN A 2 -37.38 1.57 10.04
CA ASN A 2 -36.63 2.84 10.12
C ASN A 2 -35.30 2.61 10.86
N VAL A 3 -34.39 1.86 10.22
CA VAL A 3 -33.09 1.48 10.80
C VAL A 3 -31.99 2.00 9.88
N GLU A 4 -31.12 2.85 10.40
CA GLU A 4 -29.91 3.29 9.71
C GLU A 4 -28.71 2.46 10.19
N ILE A 5 -27.98 1.85 9.26
CA ILE A 5 -26.78 1.06 9.57
C ILE A 5 -25.53 1.86 9.22
N LYS A 6 -24.86 2.40 10.24
CA LYS A 6 -23.58 3.11 10.10
C LYS A 6 -22.43 2.14 10.36
N THR A 7 -21.71 1.75 9.30
CA THR A 7 -20.56 0.83 9.39
C THR A 7 -19.23 1.57 9.51
N ARG A 8 -18.20 0.88 10.01
CA ARG A 8 -16.83 1.44 10.19
C ARG A 8 -16.85 2.71 11.06
N ARG A 9 -17.67 2.71 12.11
CA ARG A 9 -17.73 3.77 13.11
C ARG A 9 -17.14 3.28 14.42
N THR A 10 -16.38 4.14 15.07
CA THR A 10 -15.94 3.96 16.46
C THR A 10 -16.70 4.94 17.33
N VAL A 11 -17.22 4.47 18.46
CA VAL A 11 -17.80 5.33 19.49
C VAL A 11 -16.66 5.94 20.30
N GLU A 12 -16.48 7.25 20.20
CA GLU A 12 -15.44 7.97 20.95
C GLU A 12 -15.95 8.44 22.31
N ALA A 13 -17.20 8.91 22.38
CA ALA A 13 -17.83 9.37 23.62
C ALA A 13 -19.36 9.35 23.53
N VAL A 14 -20.01 9.08 24.67
CA VAL A 14 -21.45 9.22 24.88
C VAL A 14 -21.68 10.18 26.04
N GLU A 15 -22.19 11.37 25.75
CA GLU A 15 -22.46 12.43 26.72
C GLU A 15 -23.97 12.67 26.87
N GLY A 16 -24.37 13.23 28.01
CA GLY A 16 -25.77 13.55 28.29
C GLY A 16 -26.48 12.55 29.20
N GLU A 17 -27.80 12.62 29.19
CA GLU A 17 -28.72 11.98 30.14
C GLU A 17 -29.75 11.10 29.43
N PRO A 18 -30.42 10.16 30.14
CA PRO A 18 -31.43 9.28 29.55
C PRO A 18 -32.48 10.06 28.75
N GLY A 19 -32.72 9.65 27.50
CA GLY A 19 -33.63 10.36 26.59
C GLY A 19 -32.97 11.44 25.74
N LYS A 20 -31.73 11.85 26.05
CA LYS A 20 -30.99 12.90 25.33
C LYS A 20 -29.48 12.69 25.42
N PHE A 21 -28.98 11.72 24.68
CA PHE A 21 -27.55 11.48 24.52
C PHE A 21 -26.99 12.13 23.26
N LYS A 22 -25.74 12.58 23.33
CA LYS A 22 -24.91 12.93 22.18
C LYS A 22 -23.81 11.88 22.05
N VAL A 23 -23.74 11.23 20.89
CA VAL A 23 -22.75 10.21 20.60
C VAL A 23 -21.76 10.78 19.59
N LYS A 24 -20.50 10.94 20.01
CA LYS A 24 -19.40 11.30 19.12
C LYS A 24 -18.86 10.04 18.46
N LEU A 25 -18.85 10.04 17.14
CA LEU A 25 -18.41 8.92 16.30
C LEU A 25 -17.25 9.35 15.42
N THR A 26 -16.30 8.44 15.19
CA THR A 26 -15.29 8.57 14.14
C THR A 26 -15.53 7.54 13.04
N SER A 27 -15.41 7.96 11.79
CA SER A 27 -15.58 7.14 10.59
C SER A 27 -14.23 6.72 10.05
N ALA A 28 -13.93 5.42 10.06
CA ALA A 28 -12.76 4.93 9.36
C ALA A 28 -13.02 4.93 7.84
N PRO A 29 -12.10 5.45 7.01
CA PRO A 29 -12.31 5.54 5.58
C PRO A 29 -12.57 4.15 4.99
N ARG A 30 -13.58 4.07 4.13
CA ARG A 30 -13.95 2.85 3.39
C ARG A 30 -13.22 2.77 2.04
N PHE A 31 -12.83 3.92 1.51
CA PHE A 31 -12.28 4.14 0.17
C PHE A 31 -13.21 3.70 -0.98
N VAL A 32 -14.48 3.44 -0.65
CA VAL A 32 -15.54 3.07 -1.60
C VAL A 32 -16.80 3.78 -1.17
N ASN A 33 -17.36 4.59 -2.06
CA ASN A 33 -18.61 5.29 -1.88
C ASN A 33 -19.79 4.31 -2.01
N LEU A 34 -20.49 4.08 -0.90
CA LEU A 34 -21.61 3.13 -0.84
C LEU A 34 -22.79 3.53 -1.73
N ASN A 35 -23.01 4.83 -1.96
CA ASN A 35 -24.12 5.30 -2.80
C ASN A 35 -23.88 5.03 -4.29
N LYS A 36 -22.62 4.82 -4.69
CA LYS A 36 -22.24 4.49 -6.07
C LYS A 36 -21.93 3.01 -6.26
N CYS A 37 -21.57 2.30 -5.19
CA CYS A 37 -21.10 0.93 -5.29
C CYS A 37 -22.25 -0.03 -5.65
N THR A 38 -22.08 -0.76 -6.76
CA THR A 38 -23.04 -1.78 -7.23
C THR A 38 -22.77 -3.18 -6.66
N GLY A 39 -21.67 -3.37 -5.91
CA GLY A 39 -21.30 -4.68 -5.36
C GLY A 39 -20.81 -5.72 -6.38
N CYS A 40 -20.50 -5.34 -7.63
CA CYS A 40 -20.17 -6.28 -8.72
C CYS A 40 -18.90 -7.13 -8.49
N GLY A 41 -17.89 -6.60 -7.79
CA GLY A 41 -16.65 -7.30 -7.46
C GLY A 41 -15.50 -7.19 -8.48
N ASP A 42 -15.69 -6.49 -9.60
CA ASP A 42 -14.65 -6.31 -10.64
C ASP A 42 -13.34 -5.73 -10.06
N CYS A 43 -13.48 -4.81 -9.11
CA CYS A 43 -12.37 -4.19 -8.43
C CYS A 43 -11.52 -5.17 -7.60
N ALA A 44 -12.12 -6.24 -7.06
CA ALA A 44 -11.40 -7.30 -6.37
C ALA A 44 -10.71 -8.24 -7.35
N ASN A 45 -11.34 -8.55 -8.49
CA ASN A 45 -10.77 -9.44 -9.52
C ASN A 45 -9.44 -8.91 -10.07
N VAL A 46 -9.30 -7.58 -10.21
CA VAL A 46 -8.07 -6.95 -10.74
C VAL A 46 -7.00 -6.66 -9.68
N CYS A 47 -7.33 -6.84 -8.39
CA CYS A 47 -6.43 -6.49 -7.30
C CYS A 47 -5.23 -7.47 -7.22
N PRO A 48 -3.98 -6.97 -7.32
CA PRO A 48 -2.79 -7.83 -7.30
C PRO A 48 -2.41 -8.29 -5.88
N VAL A 49 -2.97 -7.68 -4.83
CA VAL A 49 -2.60 -8.00 -3.44
C VAL A 49 -3.54 -9.06 -2.88
N SER A 50 -2.96 -10.15 -2.38
CA SER A 50 -3.64 -11.17 -1.58
C SER A 50 -3.20 -11.07 -0.11
N VAL A 51 -4.16 -11.19 0.81
CA VAL A 51 -3.95 -11.23 2.28
C VAL A 51 -4.80 -12.30 2.91
N LYS A 52 -4.46 -12.74 4.13
CA LYS A 52 -5.26 -13.76 4.83
C LYS A 52 -6.68 -13.25 5.13
N ALA A 53 -7.66 -14.11 4.87
CA ALA A 53 -9.07 -13.81 5.09
C ALA A 53 -9.45 -14.09 6.55
N GLY A 54 -9.43 -13.04 7.39
CA GLY A 54 -9.81 -13.14 8.80
C GLY A 54 -11.20 -13.74 9.03
N PHE A 55 -12.19 -13.41 8.18
CA PHE A 55 -13.54 -14.01 8.23
C PHE A 55 -13.55 -15.53 8.07
N ASN A 56 -12.57 -16.09 7.34
CA ASN A 56 -12.40 -17.53 7.17
C ASN A 56 -11.37 -18.12 8.14
N GLY A 57 -11.10 -17.47 9.27
CA GLY A 57 -10.13 -17.94 10.26
C GLY A 57 -8.71 -18.08 9.70
N ASN A 58 -8.36 -17.25 8.70
CA ASN A 58 -7.08 -17.28 7.96
C ASN A 58 -6.81 -18.57 7.16
N LEU A 59 -7.83 -19.41 6.93
CA LEU A 59 -7.73 -20.64 6.13
C LEU A 59 -7.70 -20.40 4.61
N SER A 60 -7.99 -19.18 4.17
CA SER A 60 -7.99 -18.76 2.76
C SER A 60 -7.47 -17.34 2.64
N GLU A 61 -7.37 -16.87 1.40
CA GLU A 61 -6.93 -15.52 1.08
C GLU A 61 -8.10 -14.68 0.54
N ARG A 62 -7.99 -13.37 0.71
CA ARG A 62 -8.84 -12.36 0.11
C ARG A 62 -7.97 -11.28 -0.52
N LYS A 63 -8.58 -10.44 -1.34
CA LYS A 63 -7.92 -9.26 -1.90
C LYS A 63 -7.91 -8.09 -0.91
N ALA A 64 -7.05 -7.10 -1.17
CA ALA A 64 -6.98 -5.88 -0.35
C ALA A 64 -8.28 -5.05 -0.43
N ILE A 65 -8.91 -5.00 -1.60
CA ILE A 65 -10.31 -4.57 -1.74
C ILE A 65 -11.23 -5.77 -1.59
N TYR A 66 -12.18 -5.70 -0.66
CA TYR A 66 -12.94 -6.86 -0.20
C TYR A 66 -14.35 -6.49 0.22
N ARG A 67 -15.24 -7.48 0.17
CA ARG A 67 -16.50 -7.49 0.90
C ARG A 67 -16.29 -8.36 2.15
N HIS A 68 -16.68 -7.87 3.33
CA HIS A 68 -16.32 -8.51 4.60
C HIS A 68 -16.78 -9.97 4.68
N PHE A 69 -18.00 -10.24 4.22
CA PHE A 69 -18.55 -11.57 4.03
C PHE A 69 -19.64 -11.54 2.93
N PRO A 70 -20.05 -12.69 2.36
CA PRO A 70 -20.96 -12.71 1.20
C PRO A 70 -22.32 -12.03 1.40
N GLN A 71 -22.82 -11.98 2.64
CA GLN A 71 -24.11 -11.39 3.01
C GLN A 71 -23.96 -10.08 3.79
N ALA A 72 -22.82 -9.39 3.64
CA ALA A 72 -22.57 -8.13 4.36
C ALA A 72 -23.66 -7.10 4.04
N ILE A 73 -24.14 -6.39 5.08
CA ILE A 73 -25.08 -5.28 4.93
C ILE A 73 -24.40 -4.02 5.48
N PRO A 74 -24.22 -2.97 4.66
CA PRO A 74 -24.51 -2.90 3.22
C PRO A 74 -23.56 -3.80 2.39
N SER A 75 -24.01 -4.29 1.23
CA SER A 75 -23.27 -5.22 0.31
C SER A 75 -22.06 -4.58 -0.39
N GLY A 76 -21.62 -3.40 0.06
CA GLY A 76 -20.52 -2.64 -0.54
C GLY A 76 -19.13 -3.11 -0.12
N PHE A 77 -18.17 -2.96 -1.04
CA PHE A 77 -16.76 -3.24 -0.82
C PHE A 77 -16.11 -2.19 0.11
N ALA A 78 -14.93 -2.53 0.63
CA ALA A 78 -14.02 -1.63 1.34
C ALA A 78 -12.59 -1.94 0.91
N ILE A 79 -11.69 -0.96 1.00
CA ILE A 79 -10.25 -1.18 0.80
C ILE A 79 -9.59 -1.25 2.17
N ASP A 80 -8.84 -2.33 2.39
CA ASP A 80 -7.93 -2.43 3.52
C ASP A 80 -6.63 -1.71 3.17
N LYS A 81 -6.44 -0.52 3.75
CA LYS A 81 -5.30 0.36 3.50
C LYS A 81 -4.82 0.88 4.84
N LEU A 82 -3.63 0.46 5.27
CA LEU A 82 -3.07 0.86 6.57
C LEU A 82 -2.52 2.29 6.57
N GLY A 83 -2.23 2.84 5.39
CA GLY A 83 -1.62 4.16 5.27
C GLY A 83 -0.77 4.32 4.03
N THR A 84 0.12 5.31 4.04
CA THR A 84 1.11 5.54 2.98
C THR A 84 2.29 4.58 3.17
N SER A 85 2.66 3.83 2.12
CA SER A 85 3.84 2.97 2.20
C SER A 85 5.12 3.81 2.38
N PRO A 86 6.08 3.37 3.23
CA PRO A 86 7.30 4.15 3.49
C PRO A 86 8.11 4.44 2.22
N CYS A 87 8.13 3.51 1.26
CA CYS A 87 8.80 3.71 -0.02
C CYS A 87 8.14 4.80 -0.89
N LYS A 88 6.81 4.95 -0.85
CA LYS A 88 6.09 6.06 -1.50
C LYS A 88 6.31 7.38 -0.77
N SER A 89 6.25 7.38 0.55
CA SER A 89 6.52 8.57 1.37
C SER A 89 7.92 9.12 1.10
N ASN A 90 8.94 8.26 1.04
CA ASN A 90 10.32 8.70 0.90
C ASN A 90 10.76 8.93 -0.55
N CYS A 91 9.96 8.51 -1.54
CA CYS A 91 10.21 8.87 -2.92
C CYS A 91 9.83 10.34 -3.16
N PRO A 92 10.73 11.21 -3.67
CA PRO A 92 10.42 12.63 -3.85
C PRO A 92 9.22 12.90 -4.76
N THR A 93 8.93 12.03 -5.73
CA THR A 93 7.76 12.19 -6.61
C THR A 93 6.46 11.61 -6.01
N HIS A 94 6.56 10.96 -4.85
CA HIS A 94 5.47 10.23 -4.18
C HIS A 94 4.74 9.23 -5.07
N ILE A 95 5.48 8.67 -6.03
CA ILE A 95 5.02 7.63 -6.94
C ILE A 95 4.56 6.39 -6.18
N SER A 96 3.57 5.67 -6.72
CA SER A 96 3.06 4.43 -6.13
C SER A 96 4.03 3.26 -6.26
N VAL A 97 5.10 3.27 -5.44
CA VAL A 97 6.18 2.27 -5.45
C VAL A 97 5.64 0.86 -5.23
N GLN A 98 4.91 0.66 -4.13
CA GLN A 98 4.32 -0.65 -3.83
C GLN A 98 3.36 -1.11 -4.93
N GLY A 99 2.70 -0.16 -5.60
CA GLY A 99 1.74 -0.42 -6.67
C GLY A 99 2.41 -1.04 -7.89
N TYR A 100 3.45 -0.40 -8.43
CA TYR A 100 4.13 -0.95 -9.61
C TYR A 100 4.95 -2.20 -9.26
N VAL A 101 5.50 -2.30 -8.05
CA VAL A 101 6.17 -3.54 -7.61
C VAL A 101 5.18 -4.72 -7.56
N ALA A 102 3.98 -4.52 -7.00
CA ALA A 102 2.95 -5.56 -7.00
C ALA A 102 2.52 -5.97 -8.42
N LEU A 103 2.42 -5.00 -9.34
CA LEU A 103 2.09 -5.28 -10.74
C LEU A 103 3.21 -6.04 -11.46
N ILE A 104 4.48 -5.71 -11.21
CA ILE A 104 5.63 -6.47 -11.75
C ILE A 104 5.60 -7.92 -11.24
N GLY A 105 5.34 -8.15 -9.95
CA GLY A 105 5.23 -9.50 -9.39
C GLY A 105 4.17 -10.37 -10.09
N GLU A 106 3.05 -9.76 -10.48
CA GLU A 106 1.96 -10.41 -11.24
C GLU A 106 2.24 -10.51 -12.75
N GLY A 107 3.34 -9.95 -13.26
CA GLY A 107 3.65 -9.91 -14.70
C GLY A 107 2.90 -8.84 -15.49
N LYS A 108 2.24 -7.89 -14.82
CA LYS A 108 1.47 -6.79 -15.42
C LYS A 108 2.36 -5.58 -15.73
N PHE A 109 3.33 -5.78 -16.62
CA PHE A 109 4.40 -4.80 -16.89
C PHE A 109 3.88 -3.50 -17.54
N LYS A 110 2.89 -3.59 -18.44
CA LYS A 110 2.34 -2.41 -19.11
C LYS A 110 1.60 -1.51 -18.12
N GLU A 111 0.86 -2.10 -17.20
CA GLU A 111 0.15 -1.42 -16.12
C GLU A 111 1.11 -0.81 -15.11
N ALA A 112 2.19 -1.53 -14.77
CA ALA A 112 3.25 -1.02 -13.90
C ALA A 112 3.93 0.21 -14.52
N LEU A 113 4.27 0.16 -15.82
CA LEU A 113 4.83 1.29 -16.55
C LEU A 113 3.86 2.48 -16.62
N LYS A 114 2.58 2.25 -16.96
CA LYS A 114 1.53 3.28 -16.97
C LYS A 114 1.49 3.99 -15.62
N LEU A 115 1.46 3.23 -14.53
CA LEU A 115 1.45 3.76 -13.16
C LEU A 115 2.71 4.57 -12.86
N ILE A 116 3.88 4.15 -13.33
CA ILE A 116 5.12 4.92 -13.15
C ILE A 116 5.06 6.25 -13.92
N LYS A 117 4.63 6.22 -15.20
CA LYS A 117 4.59 7.40 -16.07
C LYS A 117 3.54 8.44 -15.68
N GLN A 118 2.62 8.12 -14.76
CA GLN A 118 1.71 9.10 -14.14
C GLN A 118 2.44 10.11 -13.26
N ASP A 119 3.53 9.70 -12.60
CA ASP A 119 4.25 10.51 -11.63
C ASP A 119 5.70 10.81 -12.02
N ASN A 120 6.25 10.08 -13.00
CA ASN A 120 7.63 10.24 -13.47
C ASN A 120 7.72 10.04 -15.00
N PRO A 121 8.03 11.08 -15.80
CA PRO A 121 8.21 10.94 -17.25
C PRO A 121 9.57 10.35 -17.65
N PHE A 122 10.48 10.15 -16.68
CA PHE A 122 11.82 9.61 -16.88
C PHE A 122 12.05 8.28 -16.15
N PRO A 123 11.18 7.26 -16.31
CA PRO A 123 11.38 5.97 -15.65
C PRO A 123 12.69 5.28 -16.04
N VAL A 124 13.14 5.43 -17.29
CA VAL A 124 14.33 4.78 -17.83
C VAL A 124 15.59 5.41 -17.22
N VAL A 125 15.65 6.74 -17.13
CA VAL A 125 16.72 7.46 -16.42
C VAL A 125 16.69 7.16 -14.92
N CYS A 126 15.54 7.30 -14.25
CA CYS A 126 15.43 7.03 -12.81
C CYS A 126 15.59 5.54 -12.44
N GLY A 127 15.60 4.63 -13.42
CA GLY A 127 15.99 3.23 -13.24
C GLY A 127 17.51 3.03 -13.21
N ARG A 128 18.30 4.02 -13.62
CA ARG A 128 19.77 3.93 -13.74
C ARG A 128 20.53 4.82 -12.77
N VAL A 129 20.02 6.03 -12.49
CA VAL A 129 20.79 7.08 -11.79
C VAL A 129 20.11 7.60 -10.52
N CYS A 130 18.99 7.00 -10.11
CA CYS A 130 18.28 7.42 -8.91
C CYS A 130 19.11 7.05 -7.66
N ASN A 131 19.09 7.90 -6.65
CA ASN A 131 19.66 7.58 -5.35
C ASN A 131 18.71 6.78 -4.44
N HIS A 132 17.65 6.20 -5.03
CA HIS A 132 16.70 5.25 -4.45
C HIS A 132 16.34 5.44 -2.96
N PRO A 133 15.90 6.64 -2.51
CA PRO A 133 15.53 6.86 -1.11
C PRO A 133 14.36 5.95 -0.66
N CYS A 134 13.55 5.49 -1.62
CA CYS A 134 12.51 4.50 -1.40
C CYS A 134 13.03 3.15 -0.86
N GLU A 135 14.27 2.76 -1.20
CA GLU A 135 14.90 1.53 -0.71
C GLU A 135 15.38 1.68 0.73
N THR A 136 15.93 2.84 1.09
CA THR A 136 16.36 3.16 2.46
C THR A 136 15.19 3.08 3.46
N ALA A 137 13.99 3.47 3.04
CA ALA A 137 12.78 3.42 3.87
C ALA A 137 12.05 2.07 3.81
N CYS A 138 12.53 1.09 3.02
CA CYS A 138 11.81 -0.14 2.78
C CYS A 138 11.71 -1.00 4.04
N MET A 139 10.47 -1.38 4.42
CA MET A 139 10.22 -2.24 5.58
C MET A 139 10.88 -3.62 5.47
N ARG A 140 11.16 -4.09 4.24
CA ARG A 140 11.90 -5.34 4.00
C ARG A 140 13.31 -5.29 4.58
N GLY A 141 13.93 -4.11 4.61
CA GLY A 141 15.24 -3.85 5.21
C GLY A 141 15.31 -4.15 6.72
N LYS A 142 14.16 -4.31 7.40
CA LYS A 142 14.10 -4.75 8.81
C LYS A 142 14.19 -6.28 8.97
N VAL A 143 14.11 -7.04 7.87
CA VAL A 143 14.12 -8.52 7.85
C VAL A 143 15.40 -9.04 7.19
N ASP A 144 15.68 -8.55 5.98
CA ASP A 144 16.89 -8.80 5.20
C ASP A 144 17.20 -7.57 4.34
N ASP A 145 17.49 -7.71 3.04
CA ASP A 145 17.80 -6.60 2.16
C ASP A 145 16.53 -5.91 1.60
N PRO A 146 16.54 -4.57 1.46
CA PRO A 146 15.48 -3.83 0.77
C PRO A 146 15.14 -4.39 -0.62
N ILE A 147 13.93 -4.09 -1.08
CA ILE A 147 13.52 -4.37 -2.46
C ILE A 147 14.33 -3.51 -3.42
N ASP A 148 14.81 -4.09 -4.53
CA ASP A 148 15.52 -3.38 -5.60
C ASP A 148 14.57 -2.57 -6.50
N ILE A 149 14.03 -1.50 -5.91
CA ILE A 149 13.03 -0.65 -6.53
C ILE A 149 13.60 0.12 -7.73
N MET A 150 14.88 0.48 -7.69
CA MET A 150 15.53 1.17 -8.80
C MET A 150 15.58 0.28 -10.04
N HIS A 151 16.13 -0.93 -9.93
CA HIS A 151 16.31 -1.81 -11.09
C HIS A 151 15.00 -2.48 -11.53
N LEU A 152 14.04 -2.70 -10.63
CA LEU A 152 12.68 -3.08 -11.03
C LEU A 152 12.04 -2.02 -11.94
N LYS A 153 12.25 -0.73 -11.64
CA LYS A 153 11.79 0.37 -12.50
C LYS A 153 12.50 0.36 -13.85
N GLN A 154 13.83 0.15 -13.85
CA GLN A 154 14.60 0.01 -15.08
C GLN A 154 14.04 -1.10 -15.98
N PHE A 155 13.81 -2.29 -15.41
CA PHE A 155 13.29 -3.43 -16.15
C PHE A 155 12.01 -3.09 -16.93
N VAL A 156 10.98 -2.53 -16.27
CA VAL A 156 9.71 -2.20 -16.95
C VAL A 156 9.88 -1.08 -17.97
N ALA A 157 10.75 -0.11 -17.66
CA ALA A 157 11.01 1.03 -18.54
C ALA A 157 11.76 0.60 -19.81
N ASP A 158 12.69 -0.35 -19.69
CA ASP A 158 13.44 -0.89 -20.82
C ASP A 158 12.55 -1.78 -21.71
N LEU A 159 11.56 -2.48 -21.16
CA LEU A 159 10.53 -3.18 -21.95
C LEU A 159 9.73 -2.23 -22.84
N ASP A 160 9.34 -1.05 -22.32
CA ASP A 160 8.67 0.00 -23.12
C ASP A 160 9.59 0.55 -24.21
N MET A 161 10.85 0.82 -23.85
CA MET A 161 11.82 1.41 -24.76
C MET A 161 12.13 0.47 -25.94
N ASN A 162 12.13 -0.84 -25.71
CA ASN A 162 12.40 -1.87 -26.72
C ASN A 162 11.13 -2.36 -27.44
N SER A 163 9.96 -1.82 -27.10
CA SER A 163 8.69 -2.15 -27.75
C SER A 163 8.52 -1.38 -29.07
N ASP A 164 7.89 -2.03 -30.07
CA ASP A 164 7.52 -1.39 -31.34
C ASP A 164 6.56 -0.19 -31.13
N THR A 165 5.73 -0.27 -30.09
CA THR A 165 4.81 0.80 -29.69
C THR A 165 5.10 1.21 -28.26
N ARG A 166 5.62 2.42 -28.10
CA ARG A 166 5.91 3.01 -26.79
C ARG A 166 4.64 3.55 -26.15
N TYR A 167 4.59 3.54 -24.82
CA TYR A 167 3.53 4.19 -24.07
C TYR A 167 3.55 5.69 -24.32
N MET A 168 2.40 6.20 -24.78
CA MET A 168 2.11 7.62 -24.92
C MET A 168 0.93 7.99 -24.02
N PRO A 169 1.04 9.02 -23.16
CA PRO A 169 -0.09 9.49 -22.38
C PRO A 169 -1.15 10.13 -23.29
N GLU A 170 -2.41 10.07 -22.85
CA GLU A 170 -3.52 10.72 -23.54
C GLU A 170 -3.44 12.25 -23.37
N LYS A 171 -3.45 12.97 -24.49
CA LYS A 171 -3.41 14.43 -24.53
C LYS A 171 -4.83 15.00 -24.48
N LYS A 172 -5.07 15.96 -23.59
CA LYS A 172 -6.33 16.71 -23.52
C LYS A 172 -6.49 17.66 -24.71
N GLU A 173 -7.72 18.11 -24.94
CA GLU A 173 -8.02 19.11 -25.97
C GLU A 173 -7.16 20.38 -25.81
N SER A 174 -6.80 20.98 -26.95
CA SER A 174 -5.96 22.18 -26.94
C SER A 174 -6.66 23.33 -26.20
N LYS A 175 -5.94 23.97 -25.29
CA LYS A 175 -6.39 25.16 -24.55
C LYS A 175 -6.03 26.47 -25.25
N GLY A 176 -5.32 26.42 -26.38
CA GLY A 176 -4.93 27.60 -27.17
C GLY A 176 -4.00 28.59 -26.45
N LYS A 177 -3.35 28.19 -25.35
CA LYS A 177 -2.41 29.02 -24.58
C LYS A 177 -0.99 28.46 -24.70
N LYS A 178 -0.02 29.38 -24.79
CA LYS A 178 1.41 29.06 -24.92
C LYS A 178 2.14 29.20 -23.60
N VAL A 179 3.04 28.26 -23.30
CA VAL A 179 3.92 28.29 -22.12
C VAL A 179 5.38 28.16 -22.54
N ALA A 180 6.23 29.05 -22.03
CA ALA A 180 7.68 28.99 -22.24
C ALA A 180 8.36 28.26 -21.08
N VAL A 181 9.32 27.38 -21.41
CA VAL A 181 10.15 26.65 -20.44
C VAL A 181 11.61 26.99 -20.71
N ILE A 182 12.31 27.52 -19.72
CA ILE A 182 13.73 27.87 -19.83
C ILE A 182 14.58 26.73 -19.26
N GLY A 183 15.33 26.05 -20.12
CA GLY A 183 16.18 24.90 -19.80
C GLY A 183 15.51 23.55 -20.11
N ALA A 184 16.19 22.71 -20.89
CA ALA A 184 15.76 21.35 -21.22
C ALA A 184 16.37 20.31 -20.26
N GLY A 185 16.53 20.65 -18.98
CA GLY A 185 16.91 19.70 -17.92
C GLY A 185 15.73 18.85 -17.43
N PRO A 186 15.95 17.96 -16.43
CA PRO A 186 14.89 17.08 -15.91
C PRO A 186 13.66 17.85 -15.41
N SER A 187 13.87 18.98 -14.73
CA SER A 187 12.79 19.84 -14.23
C SER A 187 11.98 20.48 -15.35
N GLY A 188 12.66 21.15 -16.30
CA GLY A 188 12.02 21.83 -17.43
C GLY A 188 11.27 20.86 -18.35
N LEU A 189 11.92 19.76 -18.73
CA LEU A 189 11.30 18.72 -19.56
C LEU A 189 10.11 18.04 -18.86
N THR A 190 10.19 17.80 -17.55
CA THR A 190 9.04 17.28 -16.79
C THR A 190 7.88 18.27 -16.78
N CYS A 191 8.17 19.56 -16.55
CA CYS A 191 7.15 20.61 -16.59
C CYS A 191 6.47 20.65 -17.97
N ALA A 192 7.27 20.61 -19.04
CA ALA A 192 6.77 20.59 -20.41
C ALA A 192 5.91 19.37 -20.72
N TYR A 193 6.32 18.18 -20.29
CA TYR A 193 5.58 16.93 -20.46
C TYR A 193 4.16 17.01 -19.87
N TYR A 194 4.02 17.43 -18.62
CA TYR A 194 2.70 17.50 -17.98
C TYR A 194 1.83 18.63 -18.55
N LEU A 195 2.41 19.76 -18.94
CA LEU A 195 1.67 20.84 -19.60
C LEU A 195 1.20 20.44 -21.00
N ALA A 196 2.00 19.69 -21.76
CA ALA A 196 1.61 19.17 -23.06
C ALA A 196 0.42 18.20 -22.93
N ILE A 197 0.43 17.31 -21.94
CA ILE A 197 -0.70 16.42 -21.61
C ILE A 197 -1.97 17.21 -21.28
N GLU A 198 -1.83 18.32 -20.55
CA GLU A 198 -2.93 19.22 -20.21
C GLU A 198 -3.47 20.06 -21.39
N GLY A 199 -2.91 19.92 -22.59
CA GLY A 199 -3.39 20.58 -23.81
C GLY A 199 -2.78 21.96 -24.08
N TYR A 200 -1.66 22.31 -23.44
CA TYR A 200 -0.93 23.56 -23.71
C TYR A 200 0.09 23.41 -24.84
N ASP A 201 0.33 24.52 -25.56
CA ASP A 201 1.44 24.61 -26.51
C ASP A 201 2.71 25.00 -25.76
N VAL A 202 3.68 24.10 -25.68
CA VAL A 202 4.89 24.28 -24.87
C VAL A 202 6.13 24.43 -25.75
N GLU A 203 6.89 25.50 -25.51
CA GLU A 203 8.18 25.74 -26.15
C GLU A 203 9.30 25.77 -25.08
N VAL A 204 10.31 24.91 -25.26
CA VAL A 204 11.46 24.76 -24.35
C VAL A 204 12.67 25.40 -25.01
N PHE A 205 13.34 26.30 -24.29
CA PHE A 205 14.55 26.99 -24.76
C PHE A 205 15.78 26.46 -24.03
N GLU A 206 16.72 25.87 -24.77
CA GLU A 206 17.93 25.24 -24.24
C GLU A 206 19.18 25.92 -24.79
N ALA A 207 20.10 26.30 -23.90
CA ALA A 207 21.32 27.00 -24.28
C ALA A 207 22.36 26.08 -24.95
N LEU A 208 22.34 24.79 -24.62
CA LEU A 208 23.25 23.78 -25.16
C LEU A 208 22.77 23.21 -26.51
N PRO A 209 23.67 22.55 -27.26
CA PRO A 209 23.31 21.87 -28.51
C PRO A 209 22.54 20.55 -28.31
N VAL A 210 22.22 20.17 -27.06
CA VAL A 210 21.53 18.92 -26.71
C VAL A 210 20.51 19.17 -25.60
N ALA A 211 19.41 18.42 -25.61
CA ALA A 211 18.43 18.39 -24.53
C ALA A 211 18.81 17.36 -23.45
N GLY A 212 18.26 17.51 -22.25
CA GLY A 212 18.47 16.62 -21.10
C GLY A 212 19.24 17.26 -19.94
N GLY A 213 19.80 18.47 -20.12
CA GLY A 213 20.57 19.19 -19.09
C GLY A 213 21.68 18.32 -18.50
N TRP A 214 21.84 18.32 -17.16
CA TRP A 214 22.85 17.49 -16.49
C TRP A 214 22.70 15.98 -16.73
N MET A 215 21.53 15.47 -17.11
CA MET A 215 21.40 14.06 -17.52
C MET A 215 22.17 13.78 -18.83
N ALA A 216 22.16 14.75 -19.75
CA ALA A 216 22.87 14.65 -21.01
C ALA A 216 24.35 14.97 -20.87
N VAL A 217 24.73 16.02 -20.13
CA VAL A 217 26.12 16.50 -20.12
C VAL A 217 26.89 16.23 -18.82
N GLY A 218 26.22 15.89 -17.72
CA GLY A 218 26.88 15.60 -16.44
C GLY A 218 27.10 14.11 -16.22
N ILE A 219 26.08 13.29 -16.45
CA ILE A 219 26.13 11.85 -16.18
C ILE A 219 26.86 11.14 -17.33
N PRO A 220 27.91 10.34 -17.07
CA PRO A 220 28.65 9.63 -18.11
C PRO A 220 27.82 8.58 -18.87
N GLU A 221 28.19 8.30 -20.12
CA GLU A 221 27.54 7.31 -21.01
C GLU A 221 27.42 5.91 -20.38
N TYR A 222 28.41 5.48 -19.60
CA TYR A 222 28.43 4.15 -18.98
C TYR A 222 27.39 3.97 -17.86
N ARG A 223 26.83 5.07 -17.34
CA ARG A 223 25.73 5.06 -16.35
C ARG A 223 24.39 5.41 -17.00
N LEU A 224 24.40 6.40 -17.89
CA LEU A 224 23.21 6.84 -18.59
C LEU A 224 23.52 7.03 -20.09
N PRO A 225 23.26 5.99 -20.90
CA PRO A 225 23.48 6.07 -22.34
C PRO A 225 22.63 7.18 -22.97
N LYS A 226 23.20 7.98 -23.89
CA LYS A 226 22.47 9.12 -24.46
C LYS A 226 21.35 8.68 -25.38
N LYS A 227 21.49 7.53 -26.04
CA LYS A 227 20.40 6.93 -26.84
C LYS A 227 19.14 6.71 -26.00
N VAL A 228 19.35 6.25 -24.76
CA VAL A 228 18.29 5.93 -23.80
C VAL A 228 17.61 7.21 -23.31
N LEU A 229 18.39 8.22 -22.91
CA LEU A 229 17.87 9.54 -22.54
C LEU A 229 17.09 10.20 -23.68
N ASN A 230 17.67 10.21 -24.88
CA ASN A 230 17.05 10.81 -26.07
C ASN A 230 15.75 10.12 -26.45
N ALA A 231 15.61 8.82 -26.18
CA ALA A 231 14.34 8.12 -26.36
C ALA A 231 13.26 8.71 -25.44
N GLU A 232 13.51 8.94 -24.15
CA GLU A 232 12.51 9.57 -23.27
C GLU A 232 12.17 11.02 -23.67
N ILE A 233 13.18 11.80 -24.09
CA ILE A 233 12.96 13.16 -24.61
C ILE A 233 12.09 13.12 -25.87
N LYS A 234 12.31 12.15 -26.76
CA LYS A 234 11.54 11.99 -27.99
C LYS A 234 10.05 11.80 -27.75
N VAL A 235 9.67 11.12 -26.66
CA VAL A 235 8.25 11.00 -26.26
C VAL A 235 7.62 12.37 -26.00
N MET A 236 8.37 13.30 -25.41
CA MET A 236 7.90 14.65 -25.14
C MET A 236 7.73 15.45 -26.44
N GLU A 237 8.67 15.32 -27.37
CA GLU A 237 8.54 15.91 -28.71
C GLU A 237 7.34 15.33 -29.47
N ASP A 238 7.10 14.02 -29.37
CA ASP A 238 5.96 13.34 -30.00
C ASP A 238 4.61 13.77 -29.38
N LEU A 239 4.60 14.24 -28.13
CA LEU A 239 3.43 14.91 -27.51
C LEU A 239 3.20 16.34 -28.03
N GLY A 240 4.15 16.88 -28.79
CA GLY A 240 4.11 18.21 -29.39
C GLY A 240 4.91 19.27 -28.63
N VAL A 241 5.77 18.90 -27.69
CA VAL A 241 6.71 19.84 -27.06
C VAL A 241 7.76 20.27 -28.09
N LYS A 242 7.95 21.58 -28.28
CA LYS A 242 8.99 22.10 -29.18
C LYS A 242 10.24 22.43 -28.38
N ILE A 243 11.38 21.87 -28.77
CA ILE A 243 12.66 22.12 -28.09
C ILE A 243 13.58 22.92 -29.00
N HIS A 244 13.91 24.14 -28.58
CA HIS A 244 14.79 25.07 -29.26
C HIS A 244 16.19 25.00 -28.64
N LEU A 245 17.06 24.20 -29.26
CA LEU A 245 18.47 24.05 -28.86
C LEU A 245 19.28 25.29 -29.28
N ASN A 246 20.46 25.48 -28.68
CA ASN A 246 21.36 26.61 -28.94
C ASN A 246 20.69 28.00 -28.76
N THR A 247 19.72 28.11 -27.86
CA THR A 247 18.97 29.34 -27.60
C THR A 247 19.14 29.76 -26.15
N LYS A 248 20.03 30.73 -25.90
CA LYS A 248 20.31 31.25 -24.55
C LYS A 248 19.45 32.47 -24.23
N ILE A 249 18.55 32.32 -23.26
CA ILE A 249 17.75 33.43 -22.73
C ILE A 249 18.66 34.49 -22.08
N GLY A 250 18.33 35.75 -22.31
CA GLY A 250 19.13 36.93 -21.94
C GLY A 250 20.15 37.35 -23.01
N LYS A 251 20.48 36.47 -23.97
CA LYS A 251 21.36 36.77 -25.10
C LYS A 251 20.62 36.74 -26.44
N ASP A 252 19.99 35.61 -26.75
CA ASP A 252 19.32 35.39 -28.04
C ASP A 252 17.85 35.83 -28.01
N ILE A 253 17.20 35.69 -26.83
CA ILE A 253 15.84 36.15 -26.56
C ILE A 253 15.84 36.85 -25.20
N SER A 254 15.27 38.06 -25.09
CA SER A 254 15.15 38.75 -23.81
C SER A 254 14.07 38.13 -22.92
N PHE A 255 14.25 38.21 -21.60
CA PHE A 255 13.27 37.70 -20.65
C PHE A 255 11.91 38.41 -20.79
N ASP A 256 11.91 39.72 -21.02
CA ASP A 256 10.68 40.51 -21.20
C ASP A 256 9.89 40.09 -22.44
N LYS A 257 10.58 39.70 -23.52
CA LYS A 257 9.93 39.17 -24.73
C LYS A 257 9.21 37.84 -24.45
N LEU A 258 9.82 36.96 -23.65
CA LEU A 258 9.12 35.74 -23.22
C LEU A 258 7.87 36.09 -22.40
N LYS A 259 7.95 37.12 -21.55
CA LYS A 259 6.82 37.55 -20.72
C LYS A 259 5.66 38.15 -21.53
N SER A 260 5.93 38.78 -22.67
CA SER A 260 4.89 39.28 -23.58
C SER A 260 4.29 38.18 -24.45
N ASP A 261 5.10 37.23 -24.91
CA ASP A 261 4.71 36.29 -25.96
C ASP A 261 4.03 35.02 -25.41
N TYR A 262 4.18 34.75 -24.11
CA TYR A 262 3.71 33.52 -23.45
C TYR A 262 2.78 33.82 -22.27
N SER A 263 1.81 32.94 -22.04
CA SER A 263 0.84 33.08 -20.94
C SER A 263 1.43 32.71 -19.56
N ALA A 264 2.49 31.92 -19.55
CA ALA A 264 3.25 31.57 -18.35
C ALA A 264 4.69 31.19 -18.72
N ILE A 265 5.60 31.32 -17.76
CA ILE A 265 7.02 30.97 -17.89
C ILE A 265 7.42 30.04 -16.76
N PHE A 266 8.14 28.96 -17.08
CA PHE A 266 8.84 28.12 -16.12
C PHE A 266 10.36 28.26 -16.27
N ILE A 267 11.06 28.53 -15.17
CA ILE A 267 12.52 28.63 -15.13
C ILE A 267 13.11 27.36 -14.52
N GLY A 268 13.78 26.56 -15.34
CA GLY A 268 14.39 25.28 -14.98
C GLY A 268 15.83 25.13 -15.50
N CYS A 269 16.58 26.22 -15.59
CA CYS A 269 17.91 26.26 -16.21
C CYS A 269 19.03 25.60 -15.38
N GLY A 270 18.74 25.18 -14.15
CA GLY A 270 19.69 24.48 -13.27
C GLY A 270 20.89 25.32 -12.81
N THR A 271 21.88 24.63 -12.24
CA THR A 271 23.14 25.19 -11.74
C THR A 271 24.30 24.84 -12.66
N MET A 272 24.50 25.62 -13.72
CA MET A 272 25.43 25.30 -14.81
C MET A 272 26.88 25.75 -14.56
N LYS A 273 27.17 26.54 -13.52
CA LYS A 273 28.53 27.03 -13.22
C LYS A 273 29.21 26.16 -12.17
N SER A 274 30.51 25.88 -12.36
CA SER A 274 31.36 25.23 -11.36
C SER A 274 31.63 26.13 -10.17
N SER A 275 31.49 25.61 -8.94
CA SER A 275 32.02 26.30 -7.75
C SER A 275 33.56 26.27 -7.76
N LYS A 276 34.18 27.36 -7.30
CA LYS A 276 35.64 27.51 -7.21
C LYS A 276 36.19 27.09 -5.85
N LEU A 277 37.36 26.46 -5.84
CA LEU A 277 38.15 26.15 -4.64
C LEU A 277 38.59 27.44 -3.94
N ASN A 278 38.79 28.52 -4.70
CA ASN A 278 39.30 29.80 -4.22
C ASN A 278 40.68 29.65 -3.57
N ILE A 279 41.57 28.90 -4.23
CA ILE A 279 42.97 28.69 -3.81
C ILE A 279 43.94 29.28 -4.83
N PRO A 280 45.17 29.67 -4.42
CA PRO A 280 46.18 30.13 -5.35
C PRO A 280 46.51 29.09 -6.43
N GLY A 281 46.61 29.52 -7.69
CA GLY A 281 46.96 28.69 -8.85
C GLY A 281 45.80 27.88 -9.46
N GLU A 282 44.56 28.10 -9.03
CA GLU A 282 43.36 27.43 -9.60
C GLU A 282 43.14 27.73 -11.09
N ASP A 283 43.76 28.78 -11.62
CA ASP A 283 43.74 29.20 -13.02
C ASP A 283 44.85 28.58 -13.90
N MET A 284 45.72 27.73 -13.32
CA MET A 284 46.80 27.05 -14.07
C MET A 284 46.27 26.07 -15.13
N GLN A 285 47.07 25.90 -16.19
CA GLN A 285 46.81 24.88 -17.21
C GLN A 285 46.92 23.48 -16.59
N GLY A 286 45.83 22.70 -16.65
CA GLY A 286 45.71 21.39 -16.00
C GLY A 286 44.69 21.38 -14.85
N VAL A 287 44.15 22.55 -14.46
CA VAL A 287 42.97 22.61 -13.59
C VAL A 287 41.72 22.68 -14.46
N ILE A 288 40.84 21.68 -14.36
CA ILE A 288 39.57 21.64 -15.09
C ILE A 288 38.47 21.28 -14.10
N HIS A 289 37.48 22.15 -13.91
CA HIS A 289 36.39 21.88 -12.97
C HIS A 289 35.55 20.68 -13.41
N GLY A 290 35.09 19.89 -12.43
CA GLY A 290 34.50 18.57 -12.68
C GLY A 290 33.28 18.60 -13.59
N VAL A 291 32.40 19.58 -13.44
CA VAL A 291 31.21 19.66 -14.31
C VAL A 291 31.55 20.14 -15.71
N ASP A 292 32.56 21.01 -15.86
CA ASP A 292 33.07 21.43 -17.16
C ASP A 292 33.79 20.27 -17.87
N TYR A 293 34.58 19.49 -17.13
CA TYR A 293 35.24 18.28 -17.63
C TYR A 293 34.22 17.26 -18.13
N LEU A 294 33.24 16.90 -17.31
CA LEU A 294 32.19 15.93 -17.67
C LEU A 294 31.36 16.43 -18.86
N MET A 295 31.00 17.72 -18.88
CA MET A 295 30.27 18.32 -20.00
C MET A 295 31.08 18.25 -21.30
N GLN A 296 32.38 18.55 -21.26
CA GLN A 296 33.23 18.45 -22.45
C GLN A 296 33.31 17.02 -22.97
N ILE A 297 33.52 16.03 -22.09
CA ILE A 297 33.57 14.61 -22.46
C ILE A 297 32.24 14.14 -23.06
N ASN A 298 31.11 14.43 -22.40
CA ASN A 298 29.77 14.01 -22.86
C ASN A 298 29.34 14.71 -24.17
N LEU A 299 29.90 15.89 -24.48
CA LEU A 299 29.72 16.55 -25.78
C LEU A 299 30.71 16.06 -26.86
N GLY A 300 31.46 14.98 -26.58
CA GLY A 300 32.37 14.36 -27.52
C GLY A 300 33.73 15.04 -27.69
N LYS A 301 34.08 15.99 -26.81
CA LYS A 301 35.42 16.60 -26.83
C LYS A 301 36.44 15.65 -26.21
N LYS A 302 37.64 15.62 -26.80
CA LYS A 302 38.78 14.91 -26.23
C LYS A 302 39.48 15.82 -25.21
N VAL A 303 39.44 15.43 -23.95
CA VAL A 303 40.14 16.12 -22.86
C VAL A 303 41.21 15.20 -22.30
N SER A 304 42.47 15.67 -22.26
CA SER A 304 43.60 14.92 -21.72
C SER A 304 43.98 15.47 -20.35
N LEU A 305 43.91 14.62 -19.32
CA LEU A 305 44.26 14.96 -17.94
C LEU A 305 45.67 14.50 -17.53
N GLY A 306 46.38 13.78 -18.42
CA GLY A 306 47.69 13.18 -18.09
C GLY A 306 47.57 11.82 -17.40
N ASP A 307 48.69 11.34 -16.87
CA ASP A 307 48.80 10.00 -16.27
C ASP A 307 48.35 10.02 -14.80
N LYS A 308 48.67 11.07 -14.03
CA LYS A 308 48.34 11.24 -12.61
C LYS A 308 47.27 12.32 -12.40
N VAL A 309 46.08 11.97 -11.91
CA VAL A 309 44.93 12.89 -11.81
C VAL A 309 44.37 12.95 -10.39
N ALA A 310 44.25 14.17 -9.87
CA ALA A 310 43.65 14.44 -8.56
C ALA A 310 42.22 14.98 -8.71
N VAL A 311 41.20 14.23 -8.30
CA VAL A 311 39.81 14.72 -8.24
C VAL A 311 39.50 15.21 -6.82
N VAL A 312 39.04 16.46 -6.68
CA VAL A 312 38.75 17.06 -5.36
C VAL A 312 37.25 17.05 -5.11
N GLY A 313 36.79 16.26 -4.13
CA GLY A 313 35.37 16.15 -3.79
C GLY A 313 34.99 14.75 -3.31
N GLY A 314 33.74 14.56 -2.91
CA GLY A 314 33.23 13.25 -2.47
C GLY A 314 31.78 12.98 -2.84
N GLY A 315 31.16 13.82 -3.67
CA GLY A 315 29.80 13.62 -4.18
C GLY A 315 29.78 12.88 -5.52
N ASN A 316 28.59 12.68 -6.08
CA ASN A 316 28.41 11.94 -7.34
C ASN A 316 29.23 12.51 -8.51
N VAL A 317 29.33 13.84 -8.63
CA VAL A 317 30.17 14.49 -9.66
C VAL A 317 31.64 14.07 -9.54
N ALA A 318 32.15 13.89 -8.31
CA ALA A 318 33.52 13.44 -8.10
C ALA A 318 33.69 11.97 -8.50
N MET A 319 32.71 11.11 -8.22
CA MET A 319 32.72 9.70 -8.67
C MET A 319 32.67 9.60 -10.20
N ASP A 320 31.79 10.36 -10.84
CA ASP A 320 31.67 10.38 -12.29
C ASP A 320 32.96 10.92 -12.95
N ALA A 321 33.52 12.00 -12.41
CA ALA A 321 34.76 12.58 -12.93
C ALA A 321 35.95 11.62 -12.77
N VAL A 322 36.11 10.98 -11.61
CA VAL A 322 37.25 10.09 -11.35
C VAL A 322 37.19 8.82 -12.21
N ARG A 323 36.00 8.23 -12.35
CA ARG A 323 35.78 7.03 -13.17
C ARG A 323 35.86 7.32 -14.67
N THR A 324 35.48 8.54 -15.08
CA THR A 324 35.67 9.02 -16.45
C THR A 324 37.16 9.21 -16.76
N ALA A 325 37.95 9.76 -15.82
CA ALA A 325 39.39 9.92 -16.00
C ALA A 325 40.10 8.59 -16.28
N VAL A 326 39.75 7.53 -15.55
CA VAL A 326 40.23 6.16 -15.80
C VAL A 326 39.93 5.72 -17.23
N ARG A 327 38.68 5.92 -17.70
CA ARG A 327 38.25 5.53 -19.06
C ARG A 327 38.86 6.38 -20.18
N THR A 328 39.26 7.62 -19.87
CA THR A 328 39.96 8.49 -20.82
C THR A 328 41.47 8.26 -20.87
N GLY A 329 42.00 7.30 -20.12
CA GLY A 329 43.38 6.81 -20.25
C GLY A 329 44.35 7.21 -19.14
N SER A 330 43.89 7.86 -18.07
CA SER A 330 44.74 8.16 -16.91
C SER A 330 45.07 6.91 -16.10
N LYS A 331 46.31 6.79 -15.63
CA LYS A 331 46.86 5.57 -15.00
C LYS A 331 46.72 5.56 -13.48
N GLU A 332 47.03 6.70 -12.85
CA GLU A 332 46.95 6.89 -11.39
C GLU A 332 45.91 7.98 -11.11
N VAL A 333 44.68 7.56 -10.81
CA VAL A 333 43.57 8.48 -10.53
C VAL A 333 43.17 8.33 -9.08
N PHE A 334 43.10 9.45 -8.36
CA PHE A 334 42.77 9.44 -6.94
C PHE A 334 41.87 10.60 -6.53
N ILE A 335 41.12 10.38 -5.45
CA ILE A 335 40.25 11.37 -4.84
C ILE A 335 40.93 12.01 -3.63
N LEU A 336 40.84 13.33 -3.55
CA LEU A 336 41.16 14.12 -2.36
C LEU A 336 39.85 14.53 -1.69
N TYR A 337 39.59 13.98 -0.49
CA TYR A 337 38.38 14.27 0.26
C TYR A 337 38.67 14.76 1.67
N ARG A 338 38.11 15.91 2.02
CA ARG A 338 38.38 16.59 3.31
C ARG A 338 37.73 15.94 4.54
N ARG A 339 36.97 14.84 4.38
CA ARG A 339 36.31 14.08 5.45
C ARG A 339 36.60 12.58 5.28
N THR A 340 35.94 11.72 6.07
CA THR A 340 36.08 10.26 5.96
C THR A 340 35.01 9.67 5.02
N ARG A 341 35.13 8.37 4.72
CA ARG A 341 34.17 7.63 3.88
C ARG A 341 32.71 7.79 4.37
N ALA A 342 32.49 7.78 5.68
CA ALA A 342 31.15 7.85 6.27
C ALA A 342 30.41 9.16 5.96
N GLU A 343 31.14 10.26 5.70
CA GLU A 343 30.55 11.55 5.35
C GLU A 343 30.50 11.82 3.85
N MET A 344 30.89 10.88 2.98
CA MET A 344 30.81 11.06 1.52
C MET A 344 29.35 11.18 1.06
N PRO A 345 28.99 12.23 0.29
CA PRO A 345 27.64 12.36 -0.26
C PRO A 345 27.32 11.39 -1.41
N ALA A 346 28.33 10.77 -2.03
CA ALA A 346 28.12 9.83 -3.13
C ALA A 346 27.40 8.56 -2.65
N ALA A 347 26.67 7.93 -3.57
CA ALA A 347 26.01 6.64 -3.29
C ALA A 347 27.05 5.57 -2.93
N PRO A 348 26.81 4.69 -1.93
CA PRO A 348 27.76 3.66 -1.52
C PRO A 348 28.23 2.77 -2.68
N GLU A 349 27.34 2.44 -3.60
CA GLU A 349 27.59 1.60 -4.77
C GLU A 349 28.58 2.28 -5.73
N GLU A 350 28.43 3.59 -5.96
CA GLU A 350 29.34 4.37 -6.80
C GLU A 350 30.75 4.48 -6.20
N ILE A 351 30.85 4.54 -4.87
CA ILE A 351 32.14 4.54 -4.17
C ILE A 351 32.83 3.19 -4.33
N GLU A 352 32.07 2.09 -4.17
CA GLU A 352 32.61 0.73 -4.29
C GLU A 352 33.05 0.45 -5.73
N GLU A 353 32.23 0.79 -6.72
CA GLU A 353 32.59 0.64 -8.14
C GLU A 353 33.83 1.45 -8.53
N ALA A 354 34.02 2.65 -7.96
CA ALA A 354 35.24 3.42 -8.20
C ALA A 354 36.48 2.71 -7.62
N ILE A 355 36.38 2.13 -6.43
CA ILE A 355 37.47 1.36 -5.79
C ILE A 355 37.79 0.10 -6.58
N GLU A 356 36.77 -0.65 -7.04
CA GLU A 356 36.92 -1.82 -7.91
C GLU A 356 37.61 -1.47 -9.23
N GLU A 357 37.41 -0.25 -9.73
CA GLU A 357 38.08 0.29 -10.92
C GLU A 357 39.51 0.78 -10.66
N GLY A 358 40.02 0.65 -9.42
CA GLY A 358 41.39 0.97 -9.03
C GLY A 358 41.61 2.42 -8.62
N VAL A 359 40.56 3.16 -8.28
CA VAL A 359 40.67 4.55 -7.79
C VAL A 359 41.11 4.58 -6.33
N GLU A 360 42.18 5.32 -6.04
CA GLU A 360 42.64 5.53 -4.66
C GLU A 360 41.85 6.65 -3.98
N MET A 361 41.42 6.44 -2.72
CA MET A 361 40.67 7.42 -1.94
C MET A 361 41.52 8.00 -0.80
N LYS A 362 41.94 9.26 -0.92
CA LYS A 362 42.72 9.97 0.11
C LYS A 362 41.80 10.81 0.98
N PHE A 363 41.39 10.22 2.10
CA PHE A 363 40.53 10.85 3.10
C PHE A 363 41.30 11.82 4.00
N LEU A 364 40.56 12.75 4.60
CA LEU A 364 41.10 13.77 5.50
C LEU A 364 42.20 14.62 4.85
N VAL A 365 42.02 14.93 3.56
CA VAL A 365 42.95 15.76 2.78
C VAL A 365 42.19 16.91 2.12
N ALA A 366 42.68 18.14 2.26
CA ALA A 366 42.12 19.31 1.59
C ALA A 366 43.22 20.08 0.84
N PRO A 367 42.97 20.53 -0.41
CA PRO A 367 43.93 21.34 -1.16
C PRO A 367 44.05 22.76 -0.61
N LYS A 368 45.27 23.31 -0.64
CA LYS A 368 45.64 24.65 -0.16
C LYS A 368 46.10 25.58 -1.27
N ARG A 369 46.89 25.08 -2.22
CA ARG A 369 47.30 25.78 -3.45
C ARG A 369 47.69 24.78 -4.53
N VAL A 370 47.53 25.19 -5.78
CA VAL A 370 48.03 24.45 -6.93
C VAL A 370 49.51 24.78 -7.13
N VAL A 371 50.31 23.76 -7.38
CA VAL A 371 51.76 23.88 -7.62
C VAL A 371 52.03 23.54 -9.09
N GLY A 372 52.81 24.38 -9.76
CA GLY A 372 53.08 24.22 -11.18
C GLY A 372 54.36 24.88 -11.62
N LYS A 373 54.78 24.53 -12.84
CA LYS A 373 55.93 25.10 -13.53
C LYS A 373 55.47 25.62 -14.89
N ASP A 374 55.92 26.81 -15.27
CA ASP A 374 55.58 27.45 -16.56
C ASP A 374 54.06 27.58 -16.79
N GLY A 375 53.29 27.81 -15.72
CA GLY A 375 51.82 27.93 -15.77
C GLY A 375 51.07 26.60 -15.88
N LYS A 376 51.76 25.46 -15.88
CA LYS A 376 51.17 24.11 -15.94
C LYS A 376 51.26 23.40 -14.59
N VAL A 377 50.18 22.70 -14.21
CA VAL A 377 50.11 21.90 -12.98
C VAL A 377 51.19 20.81 -12.96
N THR A 378 51.86 20.67 -11.81
CA THR A 378 52.75 19.54 -11.48
C THR A 378 52.38 18.88 -10.14
N GLY A 379 51.47 19.49 -9.38
CA GLY A 379 50.98 18.95 -8.12
C GLY A 379 50.01 19.88 -7.41
N VAL A 380 49.52 19.43 -6.26
CA VAL A 380 48.68 20.22 -5.35
C VAL A 380 49.25 20.13 -3.95
N GLU A 381 49.48 21.29 -3.31
CA GLU A 381 49.79 21.32 -1.89
C GLU A 381 48.48 21.11 -1.12
N CYS A 382 48.50 20.13 -0.23
CA CYS A 382 47.38 19.73 0.59
C CYS A 382 47.74 19.85 2.07
N THR A 383 46.72 19.93 2.91
CA THR A 383 46.83 19.85 4.37
C THR A 383 46.04 18.65 4.89
N ARG A 384 46.44 18.10 6.04
CA ARG A 384 45.68 17.05 6.74
C ARG A 384 44.50 17.68 7.48
N MET A 385 43.40 16.94 7.50
CA MET A 385 42.17 17.34 8.19
C MET A 385 41.90 16.40 9.38
N GLU A 386 41.18 16.90 10.37
CA GLU A 386 40.52 16.10 11.40
C GLU A 386 39.03 16.41 11.41
N LEU A 387 38.23 15.52 12.00
CA LEU A 387 36.79 15.74 12.12
C LEU A 387 36.48 16.49 13.42
N GLY A 388 35.97 17.71 13.31
CA GLY A 388 35.38 18.46 14.41
C GLY A 388 33.92 18.06 14.67
N GLU A 389 33.19 18.95 15.34
CA GLU A 389 31.78 18.77 15.67
C GLU A 389 30.88 18.65 14.42
N PRO A 390 29.77 17.89 14.48
CA PRO A 390 28.72 17.88 13.48
C PRO A 390 28.18 19.28 13.13
N ASP A 391 27.92 19.53 11.85
CA ASP A 391 27.14 20.68 11.39
C ASP A 391 25.63 20.41 11.52
N LYS A 392 24.80 21.37 11.08
CA LYS A 392 23.33 21.26 11.14
C LYS A 392 22.76 20.07 10.35
N SER A 393 23.52 19.52 9.40
CA SER A 393 23.14 18.32 8.65
C SER A 393 23.55 17.02 9.35
N GLY A 394 24.19 17.11 10.52
CA GLY A 394 24.77 15.97 11.23
C GLY A 394 26.16 15.57 10.73
N ARG A 395 26.68 16.20 9.66
CA ARG A 395 27.99 15.88 9.09
C ARG A 395 29.10 16.56 9.87
N ARG A 396 30.12 15.81 10.29
CA ARG A 396 31.26 16.37 11.01
C ARG A 396 32.01 17.41 10.17
N ARG A 397 32.35 18.54 10.80
CA ARG A 397 33.09 19.62 10.13
C ARG A 397 34.54 19.21 9.93
N PRO A 398 35.12 19.45 8.74
CA PRO A 398 36.54 19.22 8.54
C PRO A 398 37.32 20.40 9.17
N VAL A 399 38.27 20.09 10.05
CA VAL A 399 39.14 21.06 10.73
C VAL A 399 40.57 20.83 10.26
N GLU A 400 41.28 21.90 9.94
CA GLU A 400 42.65 21.84 9.46
C GLU A 400 43.63 21.53 10.60
N ILE A 401 44.56 20.59 10.35
CA ILE A 401 45.72 20.34 11.21
C ILE A 401 46.84 21.27 10.76
N LYS A 402 47.14 22.31 11.53
CA LYS A 402 48.20 23.30 11.18
C LYS A 402 49.57 22.64 11.12
N GLY A 403 50.39 23.00 10.13
CA GLY A 403 51.75 22.47 9.99
C GLY A 403 51.83 21.07 9.37
N SER A 404 50.71 20.59 8.81
CA SER A 404 50.59 19.25 8.19
C SER A 404 50.61 19.29 6.66
N GLU A 405 51.15 20.36 6.07
CA GLU A 405 51.17 20.59 4.64
C GLU A 405 52.11 19.63 3.91
N PHE A 406 51.67 19.11 2.76
CA PHE A 406 52.45 18.21 1.92
C PHE A 406 52.02 18.34 0.45
N ILE A 407 52.91 17.98 -0.48
CA ILE A 407 52.61 18.03 -1.91
C ILE A 407 52.12 16.67 -2.40
N VAL A 408 51.05 16.67 -3.18
CA VAL A 408 50.58 15.53 -3.95
C VAL A 408 50.86 15.78 -5.43
N GLU A 409 51.75 15.00 -6.02
CA GLU A 409 52.08 15.09 -7.45
C GLU A 409 50.89 14.69 -8.32
N CYS A 410 50.59 15.51 -9.34
CA CYS A 410 49.57 15.23 -10.34
C CYS A 410 49.79 16.10 -11.59
N ASP A 411 49.36 15.59 -12.74
CA ASP A 411 49.38 16.28 -14.03
C ASP A 411 48.16 17.19 -14.22
N SER A 412 47.07 16.90 -13.53
CA SER A 412 45.82 17.67 -13.57
C SER A 412 45.02 17.54 -12.28
N ILE A 413 44.23 18.58 -12.01
CA ILE A 413 43.33 18.66 -10.86
C ILE A 413 41.92 18.87 -11.38
N VAL A 414 40.96 18.11 -10.84
CA VAL A 414 39.54 18.20 -11.20
C VAL A 414 38.70 18.57 -9.97
N PRO A 415 38.46 19.88 -9.73
CA PRO A 415 37.61 20.31 -8.63
C PRO A 415 36.13 19.98 -8.86
N ALA A 416 35.56 19.13 -8.01
CA ALA A 416 34.16 18.68 -8.05
C ALA A 416 33.43 18.99 -6.73
N ILE A 417 33.44 20.27 -6.33
CA ILE A 417 33.04 20.72 -4.98
C ILE A 417 31.69 21.43 -4.90
N GLY A 418 31.01 21.68 -6.01
CA GLY A 418 29.72 22.38 -6.03
C GLY A 418 29.38 22.96 -7.40
N GLN A 419 28.16 23.49 -7.50
CA GLN A 419 27.66 24.18 -8.68
C GLN A 419 26.81 25.40 -8.29
N GLU A 420 26.70 26.37 -9.20
CA GLU A 420 25.98 27.63 -9.03
C GLU A 420 25.11 27.95 -10.26
N ALA A 421 24.03 28.70 -10.05
CA ALA A 421 23.14 29.13 -11.12
C ALA A 421 23.72 30.30 -11.94
N ASP A 422 23.45 30.30 -13.25
CA ASP A 422 23.70 31.45 -14.12
C ASP A 422 22.42 32.29 -14.27
N LEU A 423 22.17 33.19 -13.32
CA LEU A 423 20.99 34.07 -13.31
C LEU A 423 21.22 35.41 -14.02
N SER A 424 22.23 35.51 -14.89
CA SER A 424 22.59 36.77 -15.57
C SER A 424 21.49 37.32 -16.49
N PHE A 425 20.50 36.51 -16.86
CA PHE A 425 19.34 36.93 -17.66
C PHE A 425 18.18 37.49 -16.82
N ILE A 426 18.24 37.38 -15.49
CA ILE A 426 17.27 37.97 -14.56
C ILE A 426 17.70 39.41 -14.29
N THR A 427 17.04 40.35 -14.94
CA THR A 427 17.31 41.79 -14.79
C THR A 427 16.52 42.39 -13.63
N LYS A 428 16.86 43.63 -13.22
CA LYS A 428 16.08 44.33 -12.17
C LYS A 428 14.64 44.59 -12.63
N GLU A 429 14.45 44.79 -13.92
CA GLU A 429 13.16 45.05 -14.57
C GLU A 429 12.27 43.80 -14.59
N SER A 430 12.88 42.60 -14.61
CA SER A 430 12.13 41.34 -14.56
C SER A 430 11.36 41.18 -13.23
N GLY A 431 11.88 41.77 -12.14
CA GLY A 431 11.30 41.76 -10.81
C GLY A 431 11.38 40.41 -10.07
N VAL A 432 12.00 39.39 -10.65
CA VAL A 432 12.11 38.06 -10.02
C VAL A 432 13.15 38.09 -8.89
N SER A 433 12.75 37.66 -7.70
CA SER A 433 13.61 37.66 -6.51
C SER A 433 14.67 36.56 -6.54
N ILE A 434 15.88 36.91 -6.12
CA ILE A 434 17.03 36.02 -5.96
C ILE A 434 17.46 36.05 -4.49
N ASN A 435 17.63 34.89 -3.87
CA ASN A 435 18.06 34.80 -2.47
C ASN A 435 19.58 34.95 -2.30
N LYS A 436 20.02 34.98 -1.04
CA LYS A 436 21.44 35.11 -0.65
C LYS A 436 22.36 34.00 -1.16
N TRP A 437 21.81 32.87 -1.63
CA TRP A 437 22.57 31.76 -2.18
C TRP A 437 22.66 31.80 -3.71
N ASN A 438 22.22 32.90 -4.33
CA ASN A 438 22.15 33.06 -5.79
C ASN A 438 21.22 32.03 -6.47
N ASN A 439 20.11 31.71 -5.80
CA ASN A 439 19.01 30.90 -6.33
C ASN A 439 17.73 31.72 -6.44
N LEU A 440 16.78 31.28 -7.26
CA LEU A 440 15.47 31.95 -7.37
C LEU A 440 14.62 31.70 -6.11
N ASP A 441 13.96 32.76 -5.62
CA ASP A 441 12.96 32.64 -4.55
C ASP A 441 11.63 32.10 -5.10
N TYR A 442 10.98 31.24 -4.31
CA TYR A 442 9.74 30.58 -4.69
C TYR A 442 8.94 30.14 -3.45
N ASP A 443 7.63 29.93 -3.64
CA ASP A 443 6.78 29.26 -2.64
C ASP A 443 6.92 27.73 -2.75
N GLU A 444 7.25 27.06 -1.64
CA GLU A 444 7.61 25.62 -1.63
C GLU A 444 6.48 24.68 -2.04
N VAL A 445 5.21 25.12 -1.98
CA VAL A 445 4.05 24.30 -2.35
C VAL A 445 3.68 24.51 -3.82
N THR A 446 3.74 25.75 -4.28
CA THR A 446 3.24 26.16 -5.59
C THR A 446 4.34 26.36 -6.62
N TYR A 447 5.61 26.42 -6.23
CA TYR A 447 6.73 26.71 -7.13
C TYR A 447 6.58 28.05 -7.88
N ALA A 448 5.67 28.91 -7.42
CA ALA A 448 5.46 30.25 -7.96
C ALA A 448 6.57 31.17 -7.43
N THR A 449 7.08 32.03 -8.30
CA THR A 449 7.95 33.14 -7.89
C THR A 449 7.10 34.30 -7.35
N ASN A 450 7.74 35.39 -6.95
CA ASN A 450 7.06 36.63 -6.61
C ASN A 450 6.43 37.35 -7.82
N VAL A 451 6.73 36.93 -9.06
CA VAL A 451 6.19 37.51 -10.29
C VAL A 451 5.05 36.63 -10.82
N ALA A 452 3.87 37.22 -10.98
CA ALA A 452 2.70 36.52 -11.50
C ALA A 452 2.97 35.92 -12.89
N GLY A 453 2.56 34.65 -13.08
CA GLY A 453 2.79 33.90 -14.32
C GLY A 453 4.21 33.33 -14.47
N VAL A 454 5.11 33.55 -13.51
CA VAL A 454 6.48 33.03 -13.53
C VAL A 454 6.68 32.02 -12.39
N PHE A 455 7.13 30.82 -12.77
CA PHE A 455 7.35 29.68 -11.88
C PHE A 455 8.79 29.18 -12.03
N THR A 456 9.30 28.48 -11.03
CA THR A 456 10.68 27.98 -11.03
C THR A 456 10.77 26.62 -10.35
N GLY A 457 11.77 25.80 -10.70
CA GLY A 457 11.96 24.51 -10.04
C GLY A 457 13.23 23.77 -10.48
N GLY A 458 13.63 22.79 -9.68
CA GLY A 458 14.90 22.08 -9.86
C GLY A 458 16.07 22.88 -9.31
N ASP A 459 17.28 22.60 -9.80
CA ASP A 459 18.51 23.06 -9.14
C ASP A 459 18.64 24.60 -9.07
N VAL A 460 18.03 25.34 -10.01
CA VAL A 460 18.03 26.81 -10.00
C VAL A 460 17.28 27.41 -8.78
N ALA A 461 16.36 26.65 -8.19
CA ALA A 461 15.59 27.05 -7.02
C ALA A 461 16.24 26.51 -5.72
N THR A 462 16.62 25.24 -5.70
CA THR A 462 17.08 24.55 -4.48
C THR A 462 18.60 24.47 -4.31
N GLY A 463 19.37 24.82 -5.34
CA GLY A 463 20.74 24.35 -5.52
C GLY A 463 20.77 22.89 -6.02
N PRO A 464 21.96 22.31 -6.26
CA PRO A 464 22.11 20.99 -6.87
C PRO A 464 21.43 19.89 -6.07
N GLN A 465 20.52 19.15 -6.71
CA GLN A 465 19.78 18.03 -6.12
C GLN A 465 19.85 16.78 -7.03
N THR A 466 19.02 15.77 -6.74
CA THR A 466 18.92 14.54 -7.53
C THR A 466 17.89 14.69 -8.66
N VAL A 467 18.05 13.90 -9.73
CA VAL A 467 17.13 13.91 -10.89
C VAL A 467 15.66 13.78 -10.46
N VAL A 468 15.35 12.85 -9.56
CA VAL A 468 13.97 12.61 -9.09
C VAL A 468 13.37 13.81 -8.34
N LYS A 469 14.18 14.61 -7.63
CA LYS A 469 13.71 15.87 -7.01
C LYS A 469 13.43 16.96 -8.05
N ALA A 470 14.26 17.03 -9.10
CA ALA A 470 14.00 17.93 -10.22
C ALA A 470 12.73 17.55 -10.99
N VAL A 471 12.48 16.24 -11.19
CA VAL A 471 11.21 15.73 -11.74
C VAL A 471 10.02 16.18 -10.88
N PHE A 472 10.11 16.01 -9.55
CA PHE A 472 9.04 16.44 -8.66
C PHE A 472 8.75 17.94 -8.76
N ALA A 473 9.80 18.78 -8.75
CA ALA A 473 9.64 20.22 -8.90
C ALA A 473 8.96 20.61 -10.23
N GLY A 474 9.38 20.01 -11.35
CA GLY A 474 8.76 20.25 -12.66
C GLY A 474 7.29 19.83 -12.70
N LYS A 475 6.94 18.68 -12.09
CA LYS A 475 5.57 18.18 -11.99
C LYS A 475 4.67 19.11 -11.18
N GLU A 476 5.15 19.52 -10.00
CA GLU A 476 4.37 20.38 -9.10
C GLU A 476 4.23 21.81 -9.67
N ALA A 477 5.23 22.32 -10.39
CA ALA A 477 5.13 23.58 -11.10
C ALA A 477 4.16 23.51 -12.29
N ALA A 478 4.14 22.42 -13.07
CA ALA A 478 3.16 22.24 -14.14
C ALA A 478 1.72 22.26 -13.63
N LYS A 479 1.45 21.63 -12.47
CA LYS A 479 0.15 21.73 -11.80
C LYS A 479 -0.21 23.18 -11.45
N SER A 480 0.74 23.95 -10.92
CA SER A 480 0.53 25.37 -10.59
C SER A 480 0.25 26.22 -11.82
N ILE A 481 1.02 26.02 -12.88
CA ILE A 481 0.85 26.73 -14.15
C ILE A 481 -0.54 26.43 -14.72
N ASN A 482 -0.97 25.17 -14.72
CA ASN A 482 -2.31 24.81 -15.16
C ASN A 482 -3.40 25.52 -14.33
N ARG A 483 -3.32 25.48 -12.99
CA ARG A 483 -4.28 26.18 -12.12
C ARG A 483 -4.29 27.68 -12.34
N TYR A 484 -3.11 28.30 -12.44
CA TYR A 484 -2.96 29.71 -12.74
C TYR A 484 -3.63 30.11 -14.06
N LEU A 485 -3.40 29.33 -15.13
CA LEU A 485 -3.99 29.58 -16.44
C LEU A 485 -5.49 29.28 -16.50
N MET A 486 -6.02 28.47 -15.60
CA MET A 486 -7.45 28.21 -15.43
C MET A 486 -8.14 29.22 -14.52
N GLY A 487 -7.39 30.10 -13.84
CA GLY A 487 -7.94 31.05 -12.85
C GLY A 487 -8.31 30.39 -11.52
N GLU A 488 -7.77 29.21 -11.23
CA GLU A 488 -7.97 28.48 -9.98
C GLU A 488 -6.97 28.90 -8.91
N ASP A 489 -7.31 28.67 -7.63
CA ASP A 489 -6.37 28.86 -6.53
C ASP A 489 -5.19 27.87 -6.66
N VAL A 490 -4.01 28.43 -6.91
CA VAL A 490 -2.76 27.68 -7.10
C VAL A 490 -2.32 26.90 -5.87
N LYS A 491 -2.77 27.27 -4.66
CA LYS A 491 -2.34 26.71 -3.37
C LYS A 491 -3.39 25.81 -2.72
N ALA A 492 -4.68 26.03 -2.98
CA ALA A 492 -5.78 25.29 -2.33
C ALA A 492 -5.61 23.75 -2.39
N GLY A 493 -5.61 23.11 -1.22
CA GLY A 493 -5.58 21.64 -1.10
C GLY A 493 -4.30 20.95 -1.57
N ARG A 494 -3.19 21.69 -1.78
CA ARG A 494 -1.94 21.12 -2.30
C ARG A 494 -0.93 20.67 -1.26
N ALA A 495 -0.92 21.31 -0.09
CA ALA A 495 -0.02 20.91 0.98
C ALA A 495 -0.42 19.52 1.48
N LYS A 496 0.52 18.58 1.42
CA LYS A 496 0.34 17.21 1.90
C LYS A 496 1.54 16.79 2.73
N ASP A 497 1.27 16.32 3.94
CA ASP A 497 2.27 15.68 4.79
C ASP A 497 2.28 14.18 4.49
N TRP A 498 3.31 13.75 3.76
CA TRP A 498 3.49 12.35 3.38
C TRP A 498 4.02 11.47 4.52
N THR A 499 4.44 12.08 5.63
CA THR A 499 4.92 11.38 6.84
C THR A 499 3.81 11.03 7.80
N LYS A 500 2.59 11.53 7.56
CA LYS A 500 1.39 11.19 8.32
C LYS A 500 0.84 9.83 7.89
N ASP A 501 0.38 9.04 8.86
CA ASP A 501 -0.26 7.74 8.65
C ASP A 501 0.62 6.77 7.83
N LEU A 502 1.90 6.66 8.21
CA LEU A 502 2.83 5.72 7.59
C LEU A 502 2.50 4.28 7.94
N ALA A 503 2.59 3.41 6.94
CA ALA A 503 2.46 1.98 7.10
C ALA A 503 3.81 1.32 7.49
N ASP A 504 4.41 1.79 8.60
CA ASP A 504 5.77 1.41 9.05
C ASP A 504 5.79 0.57 10.35
N LYS A 505 4.60 0.25 10.89
CA LYS A 505 4.39 -0.46 12.16
C LYS A 505 4.02 -1.94 12.00
N ALA A 506 4.10 -2.49 10.79
CA ALA A 506 3.82 -3.89 10.57
C ALA A 506 4.81 -4.77 11.35
N ASP A 507 4.30 -5.79 12.05
CA ASP A 507 5.13 -6.81 12.70
C ASP A 507 5.76 -7.72 11.63
N VAL A 508 7.09 -7.74 11.59
CA VAL A 508 7.89 -8.49 10.61
C VAL A 508 8.62 -9.69 11.24
N SER A 509 8.36 -10.01 12.51
CA SER A 509 9.07 -11.04 13.27
C SER A 509 8.97 -12.45 12.65
N ASN A 510 7.83 -12.77 12.02
CA ASN A 510 7.56 -14.08 11.42
C ASN A 510 7.77 -14.11 9.89
N VAL A 511 8.38 -13.09 9.31
CA VAL A 511 8.63 -13.02 7.86
C VAL A 511 9.88 -13.83 7.52
N ALA A 512 9.75 -14.75 6.55
CA ALA A 512 10.87 -15.55 6.07
C ALA A 512 11.90 -14.68 5.33
N LYS A 513 13.19 -14.92 5.61
CA LYS A 513 14.30 -14.28 4.90
C LYS A 513 14.42 -14.84 3.48
N VAL A 514 14.57 -13.95 2.50
CA VAL A 514 14.76 -14.27 1.08
C VAL A 514 15.86 -13.35 0.55
N PRO A 515 16.98 -13.88 0.02
CA PRO A 515 18.06 -13.06 -0.53
C PRO A 515 17.57 -12.09 -1.61
N ARG A 516 18.19 -10.90 -1.70
CA ARG A 516 17.96 -9.96 -2.80
C ARG A 516 18.50 -10.52 -4.10
N GLU A 517 17.75 -10.33 -5.18
CA GLU A 517 18.23 -10.67 -6.52
C GLU A 517 19.45 -9.83 -6.88
N LYS A 518 20.52 -10.50 -7.33
CA LYS A 518 21.77 -9.82 -7.68
C LYS A 518 21.59 -9.07 -8.99
N TYR A 519 21.74 -7.76 -8.95
CA TYR A 519 21.72 -6.95 -10.16
C TYR A 519 22.95 -7.27 -11.04
N PRO A 520 22.75 -7.69 -12.31
CA PRO A 520 23.87 -8.07 -13.15
C PRO A 520 24.69 -6.84 -13.62
N LEU A 521 25.99 -6.85 -13.30
CA LEU A 521 26.94 -5.79 -13.64
C LEU A 521 28.06 -6.33 -14.54
N MET A 522 28.59 -5.46 -15.40
CA MET A 522 29.84 -5.71 -16.14
C MET A 522 31.01 -5.93 -15.17
N LYS A 523 32.03 -6.72 -15.55
CA LYS A 523 33.21 -6.95 -14.70
C LYS A 523 34.10 -5.71 -14.58
N PRO A 524 34.76 -5.44 -13.43
CA PRO A 524 35.60 -4.26 -13.23
C PRO A 524 36.67 -4.05 -14.31
N GLU A 525 37.32 -5.11 -14.79
CA GLU A 525 38.37 -5.03 -15.81
C GLU A 525 37.82 -4.50 -17.15
N GLU A 526 36.58 -4.85 -17.48
CA GLU A 526 35.90 -4.38 -18.68
C GLU A 526 35.39 -2.95 -18.49
N ARG A 527 34.82 -2.61 -17.32
CA ARG A 527 34.29 -1.28 -17.01
C ARG A 527 35.30 -0.16 -17.28
N ARG A 528 36.57 -0.39 -16.94
CA ARG A 528 37.65 0.62 -17.05
C ARG A 528 38.03 1.00 -18.48
N THR A 529 37.69 0.17 -19.47
CA THR A 529 38.24 0.28 -20.83
C THR A 529 37.30 0.91 -21.84
N ASN A 530 36.04 1.15 -21.46
CA ASN A 530 35.02 1.62 -22.38
C ASN A 530 33.90 2.38 -21.67
N PHE A 531 33.01 2.95 -22.48
CA PHE A 531 31.86 3.72 -22.04
C PHE A 531 30.53 2.94 -22.23
N LYS A 532 30.58 1.61 -22.39
CA LYS A 532 29.36 0.80 -22.45
C LYS A 532 28.65 0.84 -21.10
N GLU A 533 27.34 0.69 -21.14
CA GLU A 533 26.50 0.64 -19.95
C GLU A 533 26.97 -0.46 -18.99
N VAL A 534 27.17 -0.09 -17.72
CA VAL A 534 27.72 -1.02 -16.70
C VAL A 534 26.64 -1.99 -16.21
N GLY A 535 25.41 -1.52 -16.04
CA GLY A 535 24.27 -2.34 -15.64
C GLY A 535 23.66 -3.08 -16.82
N ILE A 536 23.54 -4.40 -16.70
CA ILE A 536 22.99 -5.25 -17.77
C ILE A 536 21.44 -5.30 -17.71
N GLY A 537 20.86 -5.07 -16.53
CA GLY A 537 19.40 -5.16 -16.30
C GLY A 537 18.97 -6.52 -15.75
N PHE A 538 17.79 -6.57 -15.12
CA PHE A 538 17.14 -7.83 -14.75
C PHE A 538 16.49 -8.49 -15.98
N ASP A 539 16.46 -9.82 -16.00
CA ASP A 539 15.50 -10.54 -16.82
C ASP A 539 14.11 -10.59 -16.15
N GLU A 540 13.10 -11.13 -16.85
CA GLU A 540 11.73 -11.20 -16.33
C GLU A 540 11.62 -12.06 -15.06
N ALA A 541 12.35 -13.17 -14.99
CA ALA A 541 12.28 -14.07 -13.84
C ALA A 541 12.88 -13.41 -12.59
N GLN A 542 14.02 -12.74 -12.74
CA GLN A 542 14.66 -11.95 -11.69
C GLN A 542 13.78 -10.80 -11.23
N ALA A 543 13.19 -10.04 -12.17
CA ALA A 543 12.32 -8.92 -11.83
C ALA A 543 11.07 -9.38 -11.05
N LYS A 544 10.45 -10.49 -11.45
CA LYS A 544 9.31 -11.06 -10.72
C LYS A 544 9.71 -11.60 -9.36
N ALA A 545 10.82 -12.34 -9.27
CA ALA A 545 11.33 -12.88 -8.02
C ALA A 545 11.62 -11.76 -7.00
N GLU A 546 12.30 -10.69 -7.43
CA GLU A 546 12.60 -9.53 -6.60
C GLU A 546 11.34 -8.77 -6.19
N ALA A 547 10.38 -8.59 -7.10
CA ALA A 547 9.11 -7.92 -6.79
C ALA A 547 8.25 -8.70 -5.77
N LEU A 548 8.23 -10.04 -5.86
CA LEU A 548 7.49 -10.92 -4.96
C LEU A 548 8.07 -10.96 -3.54
N ARG A 549 9.27 -10.42 -3.31
CA ARG A 549 9.82 -10.20 -1.96
C ARG A 549 9.11 -9.06 -1.21
N CYS A 550 8.30 -8.23 -1.88
CA CYS A 550 7.62 -7.10 -1.23
C CYS A 550 6.71 -7.56 -0.09
N LEU A 551 6.80 -6.91 1.08
CA LEU A 551 6.00 -7.26 2.26
C LEU A 551 4.55 -6.76 2.23
N ASN A 552 4.15 -6.00 1.20
CA ASN A 552 2.83 -5.36 1.14
C ASN A 552 2.47 -4.57 2.42
N CYS A 553 3.44 -3.82 2.97
CA CYS A 553 3.28 -3.08 4.24
C CYS A 553 2.05 -2.15 4.31
N GLY A 554 1.58 -1.58 3.19
CA GLY A 554 0.36 -0.77 3.13
C GLY A 554 -0.94 -1.57 3.05
N ILE A 555 -0.86 -2.90 2.95
CA ILE A 555 -1.89 -3.83 2.49
C ILE A 555 -2.35 -3.48 1.07
N CYS A 556 -3.13 -2.42 0.90
CA CYS A 556 -3.39 -1.86 -0.42
C CYS A 556 -2.10 -1.31 -1.01
N SER A 557 -1.69 -1.85 -2.17
CA SER A 557 -0.49 -1.39 -2.86
C SER A 557 -0.67 -0.07 -3.61
N GLU A 558 -1.89 0.48 -3.67
CA GLU A 558 -2.20 1.67 -4.49
C GLU A 558 -1.80 1.51 -5.97
N CYS A 559 -2.00 0.31 -6.53
CA CYS A 559 -1.82 0.05 -7.97
C CYS A 559 -2.93 0.64 -8.86
N TYR A 560 -3.98 1.18 -8.23
CA TYR A 560 -5.16 1.83 -8.83
C TYR A 560 -5.93 1.02 -9.89
N GLN A 561 -5.63 -0.26 -10.08
CA GLN A 561 -6.37 -1.14 -11.00
C GLN A 561 -7.86 -1.23 -10.64
N CYS A 562 -8.17 -1.18 -9.34
CA CYS A 562 -9.54 -1.14 -8.87
C CYS A 562 -10.30 0.11 -9.37
N VAL A 563 -9.64 1.27 -9.47
CA VAL A 563 -10.22 2.51 -9.97
C VAL A 563 -10.54 2.37 -11.46
N ASP A 564 -9.57 1.90 -12.24
CA ASP A 564 -9.72 1.67 -13.69
C ASP A 564 -10.85 0.66 -13.98
N ALA A 565 -11.01 -0.38 -13.16
CA ALA A 565 -12.07 -1.39 -13.32
C ALA A 565 -13.46 -0.93 -12.83
N CYS A 566 -13.57 0.15 -12.05
CA CYS A 566 -14.83 0.55 -11.43
C CYS A 566 -15.66 1.44 -12.36
N ILE A 567 -16.53 0.83 -13.17
CA ILE A 567 -17.45 1.54 -14.09
C ILE A 567 -18.31 2.58 -13.34
N ALA A 568 -18.79 2.23 -12.13
CA ALA A 568 -19.60 3.11 -11.29
C ALA A 568 -18.83 4.28 -10.66
N LYS A 569 -17.50 4.34 -10.81
CA LYS A 569 -16.61 5.37 -10.22
C LYS A 569 -16.85 5.54 -8.72
N ALA A 570 -16.97 4.42 -8.02
CA ALA A 570 -17.25 4.37 -6.59
C ALA A 570 -15.99 4.41 -5.72
N ILE A 571 -14.79 4.18 -6.29
CA ILE A 571 -13.55 4.08 -5.52
C ILE A 571 -12.91 5.46 -5.35
N ASP A 572 -12.49 5.76 -4.13
CA ASP A 572 -11.84 7.01 -3.77
C ASP A 572 -10.76 6.72 -2.71
N HIS A 573 -9.49 6.81 -3.12
CA HIS A 573 -8.33 6.53 -2.26
C HIS A 573 -7.97 7.69 -1.33
N ASP A 574 -8.60 8.85 -1.50
CA ASP A 574 -8.35 10.08 -0.73
C ASP A 574 -9.40 10.30 0.36
N MET A 575 -10.36 9.38 0.53
CA MET A 575 -11.29 9.40 1.67
C MET A 575 -10.53 9.48 3.00
N THR A 576 -10.90 10.44 3.84
CA THR A 576 -10.30 10.65 5.16
C THR A 576 -11.20 10.18 6.29
N ILE A 577 -10.68 10.21 7.51
CA ILE A 577 -11.49 10.03 8.71
C ILE A 577 -12.47 11.20 8.81
N GLU A 578 -13.73 10.91 9.14
CA GLU A 578 -14.76 11.91 9.40
C GLU A 578 -15.21 11.81 10.86
N GLU A 579 -15.46 12.95 11.50
CA GLU A 579 -16.10 13.01 12.81
C GLU A 579 -17.57 13.37 12.63
N GLU A 580 -18.47 12.66 13.31
CA GLU A 580 -19.89 12.99 13.36
C GLU A 580 -20.40 12.93 14.80
N THR A 581 -21.36 13.79 15.13
CA THR A 581 -22.07 13.74 16.40
C THR A 581 -23.54 13.51 16.11
N ILE A 582 -24.10 12.46 16.69
CA ILE A 582 -25.53 12.14 16.56
C ILE A 582 -26.25 12.29 17.90
N GLU A 583 -27.53 12.63 17.84
CA GLU A 583 -28.40 12.66 19.03
C GLU A 583 -29.26 11.40 19.08
N VAL A 584 -29.23 10.71 20.22
CA VAL A 584 -29.99 9.46 20.43
C VAL A 584 -30.69 9.48 21.79
N GLY A 585 -31.85 8.83 21.88
CA GLY A 585 -32.61 8.76 23.13
C GLY A 585 -32.12 7.68 24.11
N ALA A 586 -31.55 6.60 23.58
CA ALA A 586 -31.03 5.48 24.35
C ALA A 586 -29.85 4.83 23.61
N VAL A 587 -28.99 4.12 24.33
CA VAL A 587 -27.88 3.36 23.76
C VAL A 587 -28.00 1.89 24.16
N ILE A 588 -27.84 0.98 23.20
CA ILE A 588 -27.78 -0.47 23.46
C ILE A 588 -26.41 -0.98 22.99
N ALA A 589 -25.61 -1.47 23.92
CA ALA A 589 -24.28 -2.00 23.67
C ALA A 589 -24.35 -3.51 23.35
N SER A 590 -23.87 -3.89 22.15
CA SER A 590 -23.73 -5.29 21.75
C SER A 590 -22.45 -5.54 20.92
N PRO A 591 -21.25 -5.27 21.47
CA PRO A 591 -19.98 -5.49 20.77
C PRO A 591 -19.62 -6.98 20.57
N GLY A 592 -20.39 -7.91 21.14
CA GLY A 592 -20.14 -9.35 21.04
C GLY A 592 -19.06 -9.84 22.00
N PHE A 593 -18.17 -10.70 21.49
CA PHE A 593 -17.12 -11.39 22.23
C PHE A 593 -15.89 -11.63 21.34
N GLU A 594 -14.80 -12.09 21.96
CA GLU A 594 -13.61 -12.59 21.28
C GLU A 594 -13.42 -14.08 21.58
N ILE A 595 -12.67 -14.78 20.73
CA ILE A 595 -12.29 -16.17 20.99
C ILE A 595 -10.99 -16.22 21.79
N PHE A 596 -10.90 -17.15 22.73
CA PHE A 596 -9.68 -17.42 23.47
C PHE A 596 -8.54 -17.81 22.52
N ASP A 597 -7.34 -17.29 22.78
CA ASP A 597 -6.15 -17.61 22.01
C ASP A 597 -5.59 -18.98 22.42
N ALA A 598 -5.95 -20.01 21.66
CA ALA A 598 -5.51 -21.38 21.90
C ALA A 598 -3.98 -21.58 21.86
N ARG A 599 -3.20 -20.62 21.34
CA ARG A 599 -1.71 -20.69 21.40
C ARG A 599 -1.19 -20.65 22.83
N LEU A 600 -1.97 -20.09 23.77
CA LEU A 600 -1.65 -20.11 25.19
C LEU A 600 -1.75 -21.53 25.81
N ARG A 601 -2.39 -22.47 25.11
CA ARG A 601 -2.50 -23.89 25.46
C ARG A 601 -1.63 -24.72 24.52
N GLY A 602 -0.31 -24.50 24.62
CA GLY A 602 0.69 -25.07 23.72
C GLY A 602 0.70 -26.60 23.66
N GLU A 603 0.20 -27.29 24.69
CA GLU A 603 0.07 -28.74 24.73
C GLU A 603 -0.85 -29.33 23.64
N PHE A 604 -1.76 -28.51 23.09
CA PHE A 604 -2.64 -28.90 21.99
C PHE A 604 -2.04 -28.61 20.60
N GLY A 605 -0.90 -27.91 20.51
CA GLY A 605 -0.19 -27.69 19.26
C GLY A 605 -0.88 -26.74 18.26
N TYR A 606 -1.84 -25.92 18.71
CA TYR A 606 -2.51 -24.93 17.85
C TYR A 606 -1.53 -23.85 17.36
N GLY A 607 -1.55 -23.56 16.07
CA GLY A 607 -0.62 -22.64 15.41
C GLY A 607 0.74 -23.27 15.06
N ILE A 608 0.99 -24.52 15.48
CA ILE A 608 2.16 -25.32 15.14
C ILE A 608 1.76 -26.42 14.14
N TYR A 609 0.82 -27.28 14.53
CA TYR A 609 0.33 -28.36 13.69
C TYR A 609 -0.82 -27.89 12.81
N LYS A 610 -0.69 -28.06 11.49
CA LYS A 610 -1.70 -27.56 10.53
C LYS A 610 -3.08 -28.19 10.73
N ASN A 611 -3.13 -29.45 11.16
CA ASN A 611 -4.38 -30.19 11.36
C ASN A 611 -5.00 -29.97 12.75
N VAL A 612 -4.46 -29.08 13.58
CA VAL A 612 -5.11 -28.59 14.79
C VAL A 612 -5.77 -27.26 14.48
N VAL A 613 -7.10 -27.24 14.47
CA VAL A 613 -7.90 -26.06 14.13
C VAL A 613 -8.77 -25.64 15.31
N SER A 614 -9.16 -24.36 15.37
CA SER A 614 -10.19 -23.93 16.32
C SER A 614 -11.59 -24.33 15.82
N ALA A 615 -12.55 -24.43 16.73
CA ALA A 615 -13.96 -24.64 16.40
C ALA A 615 -14.48 -23.60 15.37
N LEU A 616 -14.10 -22.32 15.51
CA LEU A 616 -14.46 -21.30 14.52
C LEU A 616 -13.87 -21.59 13.13
N GLN A 617 -12.62 -22.02 13.05
CA GLN A 617 -12.02 -22.44 11.79
C GLN A 617 -12.76 -23.64 11.20
N PHE A 618 -13.12 -24.63 12.04
CA PHE A 618 -13.85 -25.81 11.61
C PHE A 618 -15.28 -25.46 11.14
N GLU A 619 -15.98 -24.54 11.80
CA GLU A 619 -17.24 -23.98 11.30
C GLU A 619 -17.10 -23.33 9.92
N ARG A 620 -15.99 -22.62 9.68
CA ARG A 620 -15.71 -22.10 8.34
C ARG A 620 -15.46 -23.22 7.33
N ILE A 621 -14.78 -24.30 7.70
CA ILE A 621 -14.61 -25.50 6.83
C ILE A 621 -15.97 -26.10 6.45
N LEU A 622 -16.87 -26.27 7.43
CA LEU A 622 -18.21 -26.83 7.23
C LEU A 622 -19.15 -25.91 6.44
N SER A 623 -18.89 -24.61 6.40
CA SER A 623 -19.78 -23.64 5.76
C SER A 623 -19.69 -23.69 4.22
N ALA A 624 -20.85 -23.69 3.55
CA ALA A 624 -20.93 -23.49 2.10
C ALA A 624 -20.36 -22.15 1.62
N SER A 625 -20.37 -21.12 2.48
CA SER A 625 -19.73 -19.82 2.25
C SER A 625 -18.25 -19.78 2.66
N GLY A 626 -17.75 -20.90 3.18
CA GLY A 626 -16.42 -21.09 3.69
C GLY A 626 -15.37 -21.30 2.60
N PRO A 627 -14.09 -21.40 3.00
CA PRO A 627 -12.98 -21.56 2.06
C PRO A 627 -13.04 -22.85 1.22
N PHE A 628 -13.76 -23.87 1.71
CA PHE A 628 -13.83 -25.20 1.10
C PHE A 628 -15.25 -25.60 0.69
N PHE A 629 -16.17 -24.63 0.59
CA PHE A 629 -17.55 -24.84 0.15
C PHE A 629 -18.31 -25.95 0.90
N GLY A 630 -17.96 -26.15 2.18
CA GLY A 630 -18.53 -27.18 3.04
C GLY A 630 -17.82 -28.54 2.98
N HIS A 631 -16.81 -28.74 2.13
CA HIS A 631 -16.06 -30.00 2.11
C HIS A 631 -15.11 -30.08 3.31
N VAL A 632 -15.29 -31.12 4.13
CA VAL A 632 -14.43 -31.38 5.29
C VAL A 632 -13.10 -31.94 4.80
N GLN A 633 -12.03 -31.16 4.94
CA GLN A 633 -10.70 -31.57 4.51
C GLN A 633 -9.62 -31.11 5.47
N ARG A 634 -8.51 -31.86 5.49
CA ARG A 634 -7.29 -31.55 6.23
C ARG A 634 -6.60 -30.31 5.65
N ILE A 635 -6.08 -29.45 6.54
CA ILE A 635 -5.37 -28.24 6.14
C ILE A 635 -3.97 -28.54 5.62
N SER A 636 -3.36 -29.63 6.10
CA SER A 636 -2.01 -30.03 5.71
C SER A 636 -1.91 -30.53 4.26
N ASP A 637 -2.87 -31.33 3.79
CA ASP A 637 -2.78 -32.06 2.53
C ASP A 637 -4.09 -32.13 1.72
N GLY A 638 -5.19 -31.51 2.17
CA GLY A 638 -6.47 -31.46 1.46
C GLY A 638 -7.26 -32.77 1.46
N LYS A 639 -6.84 -33.81 2.19
CA LYS A 639 -7.58 -35.08 2.24
C LYS A 639 -8.79 -34.99 3.17
N GLU A 640 -9.85 -35.71 2.83
CA GLU A 640 -10.99 -35.92 3.73
C GLU A 640 -10.52 -36.72 4.97
N PRO A 641 -10.71 -36.20 6.21
CA PRO A 641 -10.33 -36.90 7.42
C PRO A 641 -11.29 -38.08 7.68
N LYS A 642 -10.78 -39.17 8.27
CA LYS A 642 -11.57 -40.32 8.73
C LYS A 642 -11.83 -40.25 10.24
N LYS A 643 -10.89 -39.72 11.01
CA LYS A 643 -11.02 -39.55 12.47
C LYS A 643 -10.79 -38.10 12.87
N ILE A 644 -11.76 -37.51 13.57
CA ILE A 644 -11.65 -36.15 14.12
C ILE A 644 -11.83 -36.19 15.64
N ALA A 645 -10.90 -35.59 16.37
CA ALA A 645 -11.04 -35.37 17.81
C ALA A 645 -11.48 -33.94 18.10
N PHE A 646 -12.51 -33.76 18.93
CA PHE A 646 -12.95 -32.48 19.45
C PHE A 646 -12.55 -32.37 20.91
N ILE A 647 -11.78 -31.35 21.29
CA ILE A 647 -11.37 -31.12 22.68
C ILE A 647 -12.20 -30.00 23.27
N GLN A 648 -12.99 -30.30 24.30
CA GLN A 648 -13.83 -29.33 24.98
C GLN A 648 -13.06 -28.49 26.01
N CYS A 649 -13.62 -27.33 26.35
CA CYS A 649 -13.13 -26.42 27.39
C CYS A 649 -11.68 -25.95 27.19
N VAL A 650 -11.25 -25.76 25.93
CA VAL A 650 -9.91 -25.22 25.66
C VAL A 650 -9.88 -23.74 26.03
N GLY A 651 -9.18 -23.42 27.12
CA GLY A 651 -9.15 -22.08 27.69
C GLY A 651 -10.50 -21.60 28.22
N SER A 652 -11.41 -22.49 28.64
CA SER A 652 -12.62 -22.13 29.39
C SER A 652 -12.64 -22.95 30.67
N ARG A 653 -13.11 -22.35 31.78
CA ARG A 653 -13.03 -22.92 33.13
C ARG A 653 -11.59 -23.20 33.55
N ASP A 654 -10.68 -22.33 33.13
CA ASP A 654 -9.24 -22.49 33.31
C ASP A 654 -8.63 -21.22 33.92
N VAL A 655 -8.43 -21.29 35.24
CA VAL A 655 -7.81 -20.21 36.03
C VAL A 655 -6.35 -19.95 35.66
N SER A 656 -5.67 -20.91 35.03
CA SER A 656 -4.24 -20.75 34.66
C SER A 656 -4.03 -19.78 33.50
N CYS A 657 -5.08 -19.51 32.72
CA CYS A 657 -5.06 -18.61 31.57
C CYS A 657 -6.05 -17.44 31.70
N ASP A 658 -6.46 -17.14 32.94
CA ASP A 658 -7.39 -16.04 33.28
C ASP A 658 -8.75 -16.12 32.55
N ASN A 659 -9.24 -17.35 32.34
CA ASN A 659 -10.56 -17.62 31.77
C ASN A 659 -11.32 -18.65 32.61
N SER A 660 -11.67 -18.25 33.83
CA SER A 660 -12.23 -19.11 34.89
C SER A 660 -13.70 -19.51 34.66
N TRP A 661 -14.39 -18.90 33.70
CA TRP A 661 -15.82 -19.09 33.46
C TRP A 661 -16.12 -20.14 32.38
N CYS A 662 -17.35 -20.65 32.42
CA CYS A 662 -17.89 -21.46 31.33
C CYS A 662 -18.35 -20.56 30.19
N SER A 663 -18.03 -20.92 28.95
CA SER A 663 -18.51 -20.18 27.78
C SER A 663 -19.93 -20.53 27.36
N SER A 664 -20.60 -21.45 28.05
CA SER A 664 -22.00 -21.89 27.86
C SER A 664 -22.35 -22.54 26.51
N VAL A 665 -21.55 -22.33 25.46
CA VAL A 665 -21.86 -22.76 24.08
C VAL A 665 -20.97 -23.88 23.55
N CYS A 666 -19.79 -24.11 24.15
CA CYS A 666 -18.78 -25.01 23.61
C CYS A 666 -19.15 -26.48 23.57
N CYS A 667 -19.96 -26.93 24.53
CA CYS A 667 -20.49 -28.30 24.51
C CYS A 667 -21.42 -28.53 23.31
N MET A 668 -22.23 -27.52 22.97
CA MET A 668 -23.27 -27.63 21.95
C MET A 668 -22.73 -27.43 20.54
N TYR A 669 -21.86 -26.43 20.31
CA TYR A 669 -21.26 -26.28 18.98
C TYR A 669 -20.37 -27.48 18.63
N ALA A 670 -19.63 -28.07 19.58
CA ALA A 670 -18.79 -29.24 19.30
C ALA A 670 -19.65 -30.46 18.90
N THR A 671 -20.79 -30.64 19.57
CA THR A 671 -21.76 -31.68 19.22
C THR A 671 -22.36 -31.44 17.83
N LYS A 672 -22.75 -30.20 17.53
CA LYS A 672 -23.27 -29.79 16.22
C LYS A 672 -22.23 -29.99 15.10
N GLU A 673 -21.01 -29.52 15.29
CA GLU A 673 -19.90 -29.67 14.35
C GLU A 673 -19.59 -31.15 14.08
N ALA A 674 -19.57 -32.00 15.11
CA ALA A 674 -19.34 -33.43 14.96
C ALA A 674 -20.44 -34.13 14.13
N ILE A 675 -21.71 -33.76 14.35
CA ILE A 675 -22.84 -34.28 13.56
C ILE A 675 -22.71 -33.85 12.11
N ILE A 676 -22.55 -32.55 11.85
CA ILE A 676 -22.50 -32.00 10.49
C ILE A 676 -21.29 -32.51 9.74
N ALA A 677 -20.13 -32.62 10.39
CA ALA A 677 -18.94 -33.20 9.78
C ALA A 677 -19.19 -34.63 9.29
N LYS A 678 -19.95 -35.43 10.05
CA LYS A 678 -20.32 -36.80 9.68
C LYS A 678 -21.35 -36.85 8.54
N GLU A 679 -22.25 -35.87 8.47
CA GLU A 679 -23.18 -35.72 7.35
C GLU A 679 -22.43 -35.33 6.06
N HIS A 680 -21.35 -34.55 6.18
CA HIS A 680 -20.55 -34.08 5.06
C HIS A 680 -19.48 -35.09 4.58
N ALA A 681 -18.93 -35.92 5.48
CA ALA A 681 -17.88 -36.90 5.20
C ALA A 681 -18.32 -38.32 5.60
N LYS A 682 -18.56 -39.18 4.60
CA LYS A 682 -19.09 -40.54 4.81
C LYS A 682 -18.04 -41.43 5.47
N GLY A 683 -18.41 -42.08 6.56
CA GLY A 683 -17.50 -42.95 7.31
C GLY A 683 -16.58 -42.20 8.28
N LEU A 684 -16.81 -40.90 8.49
CA LEU A 684 -16.13 -40.14 9.52
C LEU A 684 -16.49 -40.66 10.93
N GLU A 685 -15.48 -40.74 11.78
CA GLU A 685 -15.55 -41.13 13.20
C GLU A 685 -15.19 -39.93 14.09
N PRO A 686 -16.17 -39.09 14.49
CA PRO A 686 -15.95 -38.02 15.44
C PRO A 686 -15.85 -38.55 16.88
N THR A 687 -14.86 -38.05 17.62
CA THR A 687 -14.69 -38.29 19.06
C THR A 687 -14.63 -36.98 19.83
N ILE A 688 -15.51 -36.79 20.79
CA ILE A 688 -15.56 -35.61 21.67
C ILE A 688 -14.93 -35.97 23.03
N PHE A 689 -13.84 -35.29 23.36
CA PHE A 689 -13.16 -35.34 24.65
C PHE A 689 -13.69 -34.23 25.56
N TYR A 690 -14.19 -34.61 26.73
CA TYR A 690 -14.85 -33.68 27.65
C TYR A 690 -14.53 -33.98 29.12
N MET A 691 -14.57 -32.95 29.96
CA MET A 691 -14.53 -33.11 31.42
C MET A 691 -15.94 -33.29 32.00
N ASP A 692 -16.85 -32.46 31.51
CA ASP A 692 -18.24 -32.30 31.93
C ASP A 692 -19.04 -31.74 30.74
N ILE A 693 -20.31 -32.10 30.59
CA ILE A 693 -21.18 -31.60 29.52
C ILE A 693 -22.19 -30.64 30.13
N ARG A 694 -22.14 -29.38 29.70
CA ARG A 694 -23.09 -28.34 30.13
C ARG A 694 -24.02 -27.98 28.97
N ALA A 695 -25.14 -28.67 28.89
CA ALA A 695 -26.17 -28.50 27.88
C ALA A 695 -27.19 -27.41 28.29
N HIS A 696 -26.76 -26.14 28.27
CA HIS A 696 -27.59 -25.00 28.68
C HIS A 696 -28.78 -24.80 27.73
N GLY A 697 -30.02 -25.06 28.20
CA GLY A 697 -31.25 -24.79 27.46
C GLY A 697 -32.16 -26.01 27.32
N LYS A 698 -33.34 -25.81 26.72
CA LYS A 698 -34.34 -26.88 26.59
C LYS A 698 -33.91 -27.89 25.51
N ASP A 699 -34.02 -29.17 25.82
CA ASP A 699 -33.77 -30.32 24.92
C ASP A 699 -32.31 -30.51 24.45
N PHE A 700 -31.33 -29.75 24.97
CA PHE A 700 -29.92 -29.93 24.59
C PHE A 700 -29.28 -31.23 25.10
N ASP A 701 -29.70 -31.76 26.25
CA ASP A 701 -29.29 -33.12 26.67
C ASP A 701 -29.79 -34.20 25.69
N ARG A 702 -31.00 -34.01 25.14
CA ARG A 702 -31.52 -34.90 24.09
C ARG A 702 -30.72 -34.77 22.80
N PHE A 703 -30.25 -33.57 22.47
CA PHE A 703 -29.37 -33.36 21.33
C PHE A 703 -28.03 -34.11 21.47
N VAL A 704 -27.44 -34.12 22.68
CA VAL A 704 -26.24 -34.93 22.98
C VAL A 704 -26.54 -36.42 22.93
N ASN A 705 -27.67 -36.88 23.45
CA ASN A 705 -28.06 -38.29 23.36
C ASN A 705 -28.27 -38.71 21.90
N ARG A 706 -28.93 -37.87 21.09
CA ARG A 706 -29.08 -38.09 19.65
C ARG A 706 -27.73 -38.23 18.95
N ALA A 707 -26.76 -37.37 19.29
CA ALA A 707 -25.41 -37.43 18.75
C ALA A 707 -24.73 -38.80 19.02
N LYS A 708 -24.96 -39.37 20.21
CA LYS A 708 -24.45 -40.69 20.59
C LYS A 708 -25.21 -41.83 19.90
N ASP A 709 -26.52 -41.83 20.05
CA ASP A 709 -27.38 -42.99 19.76
C ASP A 709 -27.68 -43.11 18.26
N GLU A 710 -27.92 -42.00 17.57
CA GLU A 710 -28.30 -41.99 16.14
C GLU A 710 -27.10 -41.74 15.23
N TYR A 711 -26.17 -40.87 15.65
CA TYR A 711 -25.01 -40.50 14.84
C TYR A 711 -23.73 -41.23 15.25
N GLY A 712 -23.72 -42.03 16.32
CA GLY A 712 -22.57 -42.82 16.73
C GLY A 712 -21.32 -41.99 17.07
N ILE A 713 -21.49 -40.77 17.59
CA ILE A 713 -20.38 -39.92 18.01
C ILE A 713 -19.83 -40.45 19.34
N ARG A 714 -18.52 -40.65 19.41
CA ARG A 714 -17.85 -41.14 20.63
C ARG A 714 -17.69 -40.00 21.62
N TYR A 715 -18.14 -40.18 22.85
CA TYR A 715 -17.90 -39.24 23.95
C TYR A 715 -16.96 -39.87 24.97
N ILE A 716 -15.78 -39.30 25.14
CA ILE A 716 -14.76 -39.78 26.07
C ILE A 716 -14.58 -38.76 27.17
N ARG A 717 -14.91 -39.15 28.40
CA ARG A 717 -14.70 -38.30 29.56
C ARG A 717 -13.22 -38.30 29.96
N SER A 718 -12.45 -37.41 29.35
CA SER A 718 -11.03 -37.26 29.59
C SER A 718 -10.56 -35.89 29.11
N MET A 719 -9.49 -35.37 29.71
CA MET A 719 -8.77 -34.21 29.20
C MET A 719 -7.43 -34.70 28.62
N PRO A 720 -7.25 -34.66 27.28
CA PRO A 720 -6.00 -35.03 26.66
C PRO A 720 -4.85 -34.18 27.20
N SER A 721 -3.72 -34.81 27.53
CA SER A 721 -2.59 -34.12 28.16
C SER A 721 -1.64 -33.46 27.17
N VAL A 722 -1.47 -34.07 25.98
CA VAL A 722 -0.58 -33.58 24.93
C VAL A 722 -0.99 -34.14 23.57
N ILE A 723 -0.77 -33.34 22.53
CA ILE A 723 -0.91 -33.74 21.12
C ILE A 723 0.47 -33.77 20.46
N LYS A 724 0.75 -34.82 19.69
CA LYS A 724 1.99 -34.94 18.90
C LYS A 724 1.65 -35.22 17.44
N GLU A 725 2.34 -34.55 16.51
CA GLU A 725 2.19 -34.81 15.08
C GLU A 725 3.17 -35.88 14.59
N MET A 726 2.68 -36.81 13.78
CA MET A 726 3.49 -37.82 13.11
C MET A 726 4.09 -37.24 11.82
N GLN A 727 5.41 -37.16 11.73
CA GLN A 727 6.10 -36.50 10.61
C GLN A 727 5.81 -37.10 9.22
N GLN A 728 5.46 -38.38 9.13
CA GLN A 728 5.21 -39.05 7.85
C GLN A 728 3.79 -38.82 7.31
N THR A 729 2.81 -38.72 8.21
CA THR A 729 1.38 -38.69 7.86
C THR A 729 0.71 -37.34 8.18
N ASN A 730 1.37 -36.49 8.96
CA ASN A 730 0.81 -35.31 9.62
C ASN A 730 -0.42 -35.62 10.50
N ASN A 731 -0.59 -36.89 10.90
CA ASN A 731 -1.67 -37.30 11.79
C ASN A 731 -1.31 -36.95 13.24
N LEU A 732 -2.33 -36.81 14.07
CA LEU A 732 -2.23 -36.29 15.43
C LEU A 732 -2.47 -37.44 16.40
N VAL A 733 -1.45 -37.75 17.20
CA VAL A 733 -1.53 -38.77 18.23
C VAL A 733 -1.85 -38.10 19.56
N MET A 734 -2.93 -38.56 20.18
CA MET A 734 -3.45 -38.03 21.44
C MET A 734 -3.35 -39.07 22.55
N LYS A 735 -2.87 -38.62 23.71
CA LYS A 735 -2.83 -39.43 24.94
C LYS A 735 -3.91 -38.98 25.91
N TYR A 736 -4.73 -39.92 26.36
CA TYR A 736 -5.81 -39.66 27.30
C TYR A 736 -6.04 -40.85 28.22
N VAL A 737 -6.71 -40.60 29.35
CA VAL A 737 -7.00 -41.61 30.37
C VAL A 737 -8.50 -41.91 30.35
N ASN A 738 -8.86 -43.18 30.24
CA ASN A 738 -10.25 -43.63 30.34
C ASN A 738 -10.76 -43.54 31.79
N GLN A 739 -12.07 -43.66 31.97
CA GLN A 739 -12.68 -43.64 33.32
C GLN A 739 -12.21 -44.79 34.22
N ASP A 740 -11.75 -45.91 33.65
CA ASP A 740 -11.18 -47.05 34.37
C ASP A 740 -9.70 -46.85 34.76
N GLY A 741 -9.12 -45.69 34.42
CA GLY A 741 -7.72 -45.36 34.69
C GLY A 741 -6.73 -45.86 33.62
N THR A 742 -7.19 -46.52 32.57
CA THR A 742 -6.30 -47.01 31.49
C THR A 742 -5.81 -45.86 30.61
N LEU A 743 -4.49 -45.80 30.39
CA LEU A 743 -3.88 -44.86 29.47
C LEU A 743 -4.04 -45.37 28.04
N ASN A 744 -4.61 -44.54 27.18
CA ASN A 744 -4.82 -44.84 25.77
C ASN A 744 -4.08 -43.83 24.89
N GLU A 745 -3.66 -44.31 23.72
CA GLU A 745 -3.01 -43.54 22.68
C GLU A 745 -3.77 -43.81 21.38
N GLU A 746 -4.38 -42.78 20.81
CA GLU A 746 -5.18 -42.88 19.58
C GLU A 746 -4.72 -41.84 18.57
N GLU A 747 -4.72 -42.26 17.29
CA GLU A 747 -4.38 -41.43 16.14
C GLU A 747 -5.64 -40.82 15.51
N PHE A 748 -5.57 -39.52 15.22
CA PHE A 748 -6.61 -38.72 14.57
C PHE A 748 -6.04 -38.00 13.35
N ASP A 749 -6.86 -37.80 12.33
CA ASP A 749 -6.45 -37.06 11.13
C ASP A 749 -6.50 -35.54 11.35
N MET A 750 -7.38 -35.09 12.26
CA MET A 750 -7.59 -33.69 12.62
C MET A 750 -8.07 -33.55 14.06
N VAL A 751 -7.70 -32.43 14.69
CA VAL A 751 -8.16 -32.05 16.03
C VAL A 751 -8.84 -30.68 15.96
N VAL A 752 -10.03 -30.57 16.55
CA VAL A 752 -10.81 -29.35 16.66
C VAL A 752 -10.84 -28.90 18.12
N LEU A 753 -10.34 -27.69 18.38
CA LEU A 753 -10.30 -27.10 19.70
C LEU A 753 -11.54 -26.26 19.95
N SER A 754 -12.37 -26.70 20.90
CA SER A 754 -13.53 -25.95 21.36
C SER A 754 -13.08 -24.85 22.32
N VAL A 755 -12.69 -23.72 21.74
CA VAL A 755 -12.12 -22.57 22.46
C VAL A 755 -13.17 -21.80 23.25
N GLY A 756 -12.75 -21.29 24.41
CA GLY A 756 -13.56 -20.41 25.25
C GLY A 756 -13.84 -19.04 24.60
N LEU A 757 -14.87 -18.37 25.11
CA LEU A 757 -15.20 -16.99 24.78
C LEU A 757 -14.63 -16.03 25.84
N THR A 758 -14.08 -14.92 25.39
CA THR A 758 -13.54 -13.84 26.21
C THR A 758 -14.26 -12.52 25.89
N PRO A 759 -14.21 -11.52 26.78
CA PRO A 759 -14.72 -10.20 26.45
C PRO A 759 -14.01 -9.60 25.22
N PRO A 760 -14.65 -8.64 24.51
CA PRO A 760 -14.02 -7.90 23.43
C PRO A 760 -12.71 -7.24 23.86
N LYS A 761 -11.68 -7.25 22.99
CA LYS A 761 -10.38 -6.59 23.30
C LYS A 761 -10.54 -5.12 23.64
N GLU A 762 -11.45 -4.45 22.96
CA GLU A 762 -11.74 -3.02 23.15
C GLU A 762 -12.82 -2.76 24.22
N ALA A 763 -13.23 -3.76 25.00
CA ALA A 763 -14.28 -3.64 26.01
C ALA A 763 -14.04 -2.48 26.97
N LYS A 764 -12.80 -2.34 27.50
CA LYS A 764 -12.42 -1.25 28.42
C LYS A 764 -12.56 0.12 27.79
N LYS A 765 -12.09 0.28 26.54
CA LYS A 765 -12.18 1.54 25.80
C LYS A 765 -13.65 1.89 25.51
N LEU A 766 -14.42 0.92 25.05
CA LEU A 766 -15.84 1.10 24.74
C LEU A 766 -16.65 1.42 26.01
N ALA A 767 -16.42 0.71 27.11
CA ALA A 767 -17.07 0.98 28.38
C ALA A 767 -16.77 2.40 28.89
N ALA A 768 -15.51 2.83 28.81
CA ALA A 768 -15.12 4.20 29.14
C ALA A 768 -15.82 5.24 28.24
N SER A 769 -15.90 5.00 26.92
CA SER A 769 -16.59 5.91 25.99
C SER A 769 -18.09 6.04 26.31
N MET A 770 -18.71 4.98 26.80
CA MET A 770 -20.14 4.96 27.16
C MET A 770 -20.40 5.32 28.62
N GLY A 771 -19.36 5.47 29.45
CA GLY A 771 -19.48 5.72 30.88
C GLY A 771 -20.18 4.59 31.64
N ILE A 772 -19.88 3.33 31.30
CA ILE A 772 -20.42 2.13 31.98
C ILE A 772 -19.31 1.34 32.67
N ASP A 773 -19.69 0.55 33.67
CA ASP A 773 -18.77 -0.28 34.44
C ASP A 773 -18.63 -1.68 33.81
N LEU A 774 -17.43 -2.23 33.90
CA LEU A 774 -17.17 -3.63 33.65
C LEU A 774 -17.09 -4.41 34.97
N GLU A 775 -17.40 -5.69 34.93
CA GLU A 775 -17.11 -6.61 36.03
C GLU A 775 -15.64 -7.06 36.01
N GLU A 776 -15.23 -7.91 36.96
CA GLU A 776 -13.82 -8.26 37.20
C GLU A 776 -13.15 -8.97 36.01
N HIS A 777 -13.91 -9.70 35.21
CA HIS A 777 -13.45 -10.41 34.02
C HIS A 777 -13.52 -9.59 32.73
N GLY A 778 -14.08 -8.37 32.75
CA GLY A 778 -14.13 -7.44 31.61
C GLY A 778 -15.40 -7.47 30.77
N PHE A 779 -16.43 -8.23 31.15
CA PHE A 779 -17.79 -8.12 30.63
C PHE A 779 -18.52 -6.90 31.22
N CYS A 780 -19.62 -6.49 30.59
CA CYS A 780 -20.45 -5.40 31.10
C CYS A 780 -21.05 -5.78 32.45
N LYS A 781 -20.93 -4.90 33.45
CA LYS A 781 -21.58 -5.07 34.74
C LYS A 781 -23.09 -4.81 34.60
N THR A 782 -23.90 -5.75 35.07
CA THR A 782 -25.38 -5.70 35.02
C THR A 782 -25.99 -5.86 36.42
N GLN A 783 -27.32 -5.73 36.52
CA GLN A 783 -28.07 -5.94 37.76
C GLN A 783 -28.85 -7.26 37.71
N LEU A 784 -29.02 -7.92 38.86
CA LEU A 784 -29.73 -9.20 38.94
C LEU A 784 -31.22 -9.05 38.60
N GLU A 785 -31.83 -7.95 39.02
CA GLU A 785 -33.25 -7.64 38.82
C GLU A 785 -33.55 -7.24 37.38
N ASN A 786 -32.56 -6.69 36.68
CA ASN A 786 -32.65 -6.29 35.28
C ASN A 786 -31.34 -6.57 34.53
N PRO A 787 -31.21 -7.75 33.90
CA PRO A 787 -29.94 -8.22 33.33
C PRO A 787 -29.48 -7.44 32.09
N VAL A 788 -30.32 -6.57 31.53
CA VAL A 788 -29.97 -5.70 30.38
C VAL A 788 -29.59 -4.28 30.80
N GLN A 789 -29.72 -3.93 32.08
CA GLN A 789 -29.40 -2.60 32.58
C GLN A 789 -27.92 -2.51 32.97
N THR A 790 -27.23 -1.48 32.47
CA THR A 790 -25.84 -1.20 32.83
C THR A 790 -25.76 -0.32 34.09
N SER A 791 -24.55 0.02 34.54
CA SER A 791 -24.34 0.98 35.63
C SER A 791 -24.79 2.41 35.27
N ARG A 792 -25.01 2.72 33.99
CA ARG A 792 -25.47 4.04 33.54
C ARG A 792 -26.93 3.99 33.08
N PRO A 793 -27.85 4.76 33.71
CA PRO A 793 -29.21 4.89 33.24
C PRO A 793 -29.28 5.29 31.76
N GLY A 794 -30.23 4.72 31.01
CA GLY A 794 -30.43 4.98 29.57
C GLY A 794 -29.42 4.30 28.64
N VAL A 795 -28.41 3.61 29.20
CA VAL A 795 -27.51 2.72 28.46
C VAL A 795 -27.79 1.27 28.87
N PHE A 796 -28.08 0.44 27.88
CA PHE A 796 -28.44 -0.97 28.04
C PHE A 796 -27.39 -1.87 27.38
N VAL A 797 -27.36 -3.15 27.74
CA VAL A 797 -26.48 -4.16 27.15
C VAL A 797 -27.29 -5.39 26.76
N CYS A 798 -26.88 -6.07 25.70
CA CYS A 798 -27.43 -7.38 25.34
C CYS A 798 -26.38 -8.26 24.66
N GLY A 799 -26.62 -9.57 24.71
CA GLY A 799 -25.77 -10.57 24.08
C GLY A 799 -24.49 -10.82 24.85
N ALA A 800 -23.47 -11.31 24.15
CA ALA A 800 -22.27 -11.85 24.78
C ALA A 800 -21.41 -10.82 25.54
N PHE A 801 -21.68 -9.52 25.38
CA PHE A 801 -20.98 -8.48 26.14
C PHE A 801 -21.38 -8.47 27.62
N GLY A 802 -22.59 -8.94 27.96
CA GLY A 802 -23.01 -9.19 29.35
C GLY A 802 -22.59 -10.56 29.89
N GLY A 803 -21.80 -11.34 29.14
CA GLY A 803 -21.34 -12.68 29.51
C GLY A 803 -21.65 -13.74 28.45
N PRO A 804 -20.96 -14.89 28.44
CA PRO A 804 -21.16 -15.94 27.43
C PRO A 804 -22.54 -16.60 27.51
N LYS A 805 -23.22 -16.67 26.36
CA LYS A 805 -24.59 -17.19 26.23
C LYS A 805 -24.89 -17.66 24.81
N ASP A 806 -25.98 -18.38 24.65
CA ASP A 806 -26.42 -18.91 23.35
C ASP A 806 -27.25 -17.89 22.55
N ILE A 807 -27.69 -18.32 21.35
CA ILE A 807 -28.48 -17.47 20.45
C ILE A 807 -29.87 -17.16 21.04
N PRO A 808 -30.68 -18.13 21.50
CA PRO A 808 -31.97 -17.85 22.14
C PRO A 808 -31.89 -16.84 23.28
N GLU A 809 -30.95 -17.00 24.21
CA GLU A 809 -30.76 -16.08 25.33
C GLU A 809 -30.34 -14.69 24.86
N THR A 810 -29.44 -14.61 23.87
CA THR A 810 -29.06 -13.33 23.24
C THR A 810 -30.26 -12.61 22.60
N VAL A 811 -31.13 -13.33 21.89
CA VAL A 811 -32.33 -12.75 21.24
C VAL A 811 -33.35 -12.29 22.29
N MET A 812 -33.49 -13.05 23.37
CA MET A 812 -34.33 -12.66 24.51
C MET A 812 -33.81 -11.36 25.16
N GLU A 813 -32.51 -11.27 25.45
CA GLU A 813 -31.91 -10.04 26.00
C GLU A 813 -32.02 -8.86 25.05
N ALA A 814 -31.84 -9.07 23.74
CA ALA A 814 -32.02 -7.99 22.76
C ALA A 814 -33.46 -7.44 22.79
N SER A 815 -34.46 -8.33 22.94
CA SER A 815 -35.86 -7.94 23.09
C SER A 815 -36.11 -7.19 24.40
N ALA A 816 -35.50 -7.64 25.51
CA ALA A 816 -35.60 -6.97 26.80
C ALA A 816 -34.94 -5.59 26.79
N ALA A 817 -33.75 -5.45 26.18
CA ALA A 817 -33.05 -4.16 26.04
C ALA A 817 -33.85 -3.19 25.18
N ALA A 818 -34.43 -3.67 24.07
CA ALA A 818 -35.32 -2.88 23.23
C ALA A 818 -36.56 -2.41 24.01
N ALA A 819 -37.19 -3.28 24.79
CA ALA A 819 -38.34 -2.93 25.62
C ALA A 819 -37.99 -1.90 26.70
N CYS A 820 -36.81 -2.00 27.33
CA CYS A 820 -36.33 -1.01 28.30
C CYS A 820 -36.11 0.37 27.64
N ALA A 821 -35.48 0.39 26.47
CA ALA A 821 -35.28 1.62 25.69
C ALA A 821 -36.62 2.22 25.23
N GLU A 822 -37.57 1.39 24.79
CA GLU A 822 -38.90 1.82 24.39
C GLU A 822 -39.70 2.38 25.59
N GLY A 823 -39.57 1.78 26.77
CA GLY A 823 -40.14 2.28 28.01
C GLY A 823 -39.63 3.68 28.37
N LEU A 824 -38.31 3.87 28.27
CA LEU A 824 -37.67 5.18 28.48
C LEU A 824 -38.20 6.25 27.50
N LEU A 825 -38.42 5.86 26.24
CA LEU A 825 -38.79 6.78 25.15
C LEU A 825 -40.30 6.84 24.88
N ALA A 826 -41.13 6.20 25.70
CA ALA A 826 -42.56 6.03 25.45
C ALA A 826 -43.31 7.35 25.20
N ALA A 827 -42.98 8.41 25.94
CA ALA A 827 -43.62 9.73 25.83
C ALA A 827 -43.37 10.44 24.47
N ARG A 828 -42.39 9.99 23.69
CA ARG A 828 -42.05 10.55 22.36
C ARG A 828 -42.25 9.54 21.23
N ARG A 829 -42.92 8.42 21.49
CA ARG A 829 -43.20 7.41 20.48
C ARG A 829 -43.99 8.03 19.32
N GLY A 830 -43.54 7.78 18.10
CA GLY A 830 -44.23 8.21 16.89
C GLY A 830 -43.93 9.63 16.41
N THR A 831 -43.22 10.46 17.18
CA THR A 831 -42.97 11.87 16.81
C THR A 831 -42.02 12.05 15.63
N MET A 832 -41.30 11.01 15.22
CA MET A 832 -40.36 11.02 14.09
C MET A 832 -40.70 9.94 13.04
N ILE A 833 -41.95 9.47 12.98
CA ILE A 833 -42.37 8.54 11.93
C ILE A 833 -42.36 9.29 10.60
N THR A 834 -41.59 8.79 9.64
CA THR A 834 -41.73 9.17 8.23
C THR A 834 -42.72 8.20 7.59
N PRO A 835 -43.82 8.67 6.98
CA PRO A 835 -44.74 7.80 6.26
C PRO A 835 -44.00 7.12 5.10
N VAL A 836 -44.21 5.82 4.92
CA VAL A 836 -43.63 5.08 3.79
C VAL A 836 -44.40 5.49 2.54
N GLU A 837 -43.72 6.15 1.60
CA GLU A 837 -44.25 6.32 0.24
C GLU A 837 -44.21 4.95 -0.46
N ASN A 838 -45.37 4.31 -0.53
CA ASN A 838 -45.52 3.13 -1.36
C ASN A 838 -45.52 3.56 -2.84
N PRO A 839 -44.90 2.79 -3.75
CA PRO A 839 -45.02 3.05 -5.18
C PRO A 839 -46.48 3.00 -5.61
N GLU A 840 -46.87 3.82 -6.57
CA GLU A 840 -48.22 3.80 -7.12
C GLU A 840 -48.57 2.39 -7.65
N GLU A 841 -49.72 1.87 -7.22
CA GLU A 841 -50.22 0.59 -7.70
C GLU A 841 -50.58 0.71 -9.19
N LYS A 842 -49.85 -0.02 -10.05
CA LYS A 842 -50.15 -0.09 -11.48
C LYS A 842 -51.40 -0.94 -11.68
N ASP A 843 -52.39 -0.42 -12.42
CA ASP A 843 -53.56 -1.20 -12.81
C ASP A 843 -53.16 -2.25 -13.85
N MET A 844 -53.20 -3.52 -13.45
CA MET A 844 -52.79 -4.66 -14.29
C MET A 844 -53.99 -5.33 -14.99
N ARG A 845 -55.19 -4.75 -14.95
CA ARG A 845 -56.35 -5.30 -15.64
C ARG A 845 -56.15 -5.21 -17.17
N GLY A 846 -56.32 -6.35 -17.87
CA GLY A 846 -56.25 -6.41 -19.34
C GLY A 846 -54.84 -6.55 -19.94
N THR A 847 -53.77 -6.61 -19.14
CA THR A 847 -52.38 -6.70 -19.63
C THR A 847 -51.88 -8.12 -19.91
N GLY A 848 -52.70 -9.13 -19.68
CA GLY A 848 -52.35 -10.55 -19.85
C GLY A 848 -51.50 -11.12 -18.70
N VAL A 849 -51.36 -12.45 -18.65
CA VAL A 849 -50.52 -13.09 -17.63
C VAL A 849 -49.08 -13.12 -18.11
N ARG A 850 -48.17 -12.56 -17.33
CA ARG A 850 -46.73 -12.56 -17.58
C ARG A 850 -46.02 -12.90 -16.28
N THR A 851 -45.61 -14.14 -16.16
CA THR A 851 -45.04 -14.68 -14.93
C THR A 851 -43.52 -14.69 -14.99
N GLY A 852 -42.87 -14.16 -13.96
CA GLY A 852 -41.44 -14.41 -13.71
C GLY A 852 -41.26 -15.47 -12.63
N VAL A 853 -40.39 -16.45 -12.88
CA VAL A 853 -40.07 -17.51 -11.91
C VAL A 853 -38.63 -17.37 -11.43
N PHE A 854 -38.45 -17.27 -10.11
CA PHE A 854 -37.14 -17.13 -9.48
C PHE A 854 -36.91 -18.34 -8.57
N VAL A 855 -35.89 -19.14 -8.85
CA VAL A 855 -35.60 -20.38 -8.12
C VAL A 855 -34.33 -20.21 -7.28
N CYS A 856 -34.41 -20.49 -5.99
CA CYS A 856 -33.28 -20.36 -5.09
C CYS A 856 -32.33 -21.57 -5.22
N HIS A 857 -31.03 -21.29 -5.37
CA HIS A 857 -29.98 -22.29 -5.51
C HIS A 857 -29.10 -22.37 -4.24
N CYS A 858 -29.72 -22.23 -3.06
CA CYS A 858 -28.99 -22.10 -1.81
C CYS A 858 -28.42 -23.44 -1.31
N GLY A 859 -27.13 -23.67 -1.58
CA GLY A 859 -26.30 -24.71 -0.95
C GLY A 859 -26.88 -26.13 -1.01
N ILE A 860 -26.54 -26.97 -0.03
CA ILE A 860 -27.05 -28.35 0.06
C ILE A 860 -28.54 -28.42 0.40
N ASN A 861 -29.10 -27.37 1.00
CA ASN A 861 -30.51 -27.36 1.44
C ASN A 861 -31.49 -27.43 0.27
N ILE A 862 -31.18 -26.76 -0.84
CA ILE A 862 -32.00 -26.81 -2.07
C ILE A 862 -31.22 -27.47 -3.20
N GLY A 863 -30.03 -26.95 -3.54
CA GLY A 863 -29.22 -27.46 -4.65
C GLY A 863 -28.64 -28.86 -4.41
N GLY A 864 -28.55 -29.30 -3.14
CA GLY A 864 -28.17 -30.68 -2.80
C GLY A 864 -29.30 -31.71 -2.92
N VAL A 865 -30.54 -31.24 -3.08
CA VAL A 865 -31.76 -32.09 -3.13
C VAL A 865 -32.43 -32.02 -4.50
N VAL A 866 -32.41 -30.85 -5.14
CA VAL A 866 -33.11 -30.55 -6.39
C VAL A 866 -32.12 -30.02 -7.42
N ASP A 867 -32.20 -30.51 -8.66
CA ASP A 867 -31.47 -29.94 -9.81
C ASP A 867 -32.08 -28.59 -10.18
N VAL A 868 -31.58 -27.53 -9.55
CA VAL A 868 -32.10 -26.17 -9.71
C VAL A 868 -32.01 -25.65 -11.15
N PRO A 869 -30.90 -25.86 -11.89
CA PRO A 869 -30.84 -25.56 -13.32
C PRO A 869 -31.95 -26.24 -14.13
N ALA A 870 -32.20 -27.54 -13.91
CA ALA A 870 -33.26 -28.26 -14.62
C ALA A 870 -34.67 -27.72 -14.27
N VAL A 871 -34.92 -27.36 -13.01
CA VAL A 871 -36.20 -26.75 -12.59
C VAL A 871 -36.41 -25.38 -13.23
N ARG A 872 -35.37 -24.54 -13.28
CA ARG A 872 -35.41 -23.24 -13.99
C ARG A 872 -35.74 -23.45 -15.46
N ASP A 873 -35.04 -24.36 -16.13
CA ASP A 873 -35.21 -24.62 -17.57
C ASP A 873 -36.59 -25.18 -17.88
N TYR A 874 -37.11 -26.08 -17.03
CA TYR A 874 -38.48 -26.55 -17.12
C TYR A 874 -39.50 -25.42 -16.93
N ALA A 875 -39.32 -24.57 -15.92
CA ALA A 875 -40.22 -23.46 -15.65
C ALA A 875 -40.31 -22.48 -16.84
N ALA A 876 -39.23 -22.33 -17.61
CA ALA A 876 -39.20 -21.49 -18.80
C ALA A 876 -40.12 -21.99 -19.93
N THR A 877 -40.49 -23.27 -19.93
CA THR A 877 -41.38 -23.87 -20.92
C THR A 877 -42.87 -23.71 -20.60
N LEU A 878 -43.20 -23.24 -19.39
CA LEU A 878 -44.58 -23.17 -18.93
C LEU A 878 -45.35 -22.00 -19.58
N PRO A 879 -46.66 -22.18 -19.89
CA PRO A 879 -47.47 -21.12 -20.47
C PRO A 879 -47.44 -19.84 -19.64
N ASN A 880 -47.30 -18.70 -20.32
CA ASN A 880 -47.27 -17.36 -19.72
C ASN A 880 -46.05 -17.05 -18.85
N VAL A 881 -45.06 -17.96 -18.72
CA VAL A 881 -43.77 -17.64 -18.11
C VAL A 881 -42.90 -16.94 -19.14
N VAL A 882 -42.48 -15.71 -18.83
CA VAL A 882 -41.70 -14.86 -19.75
C VAL A 882 -40.28 -14.60 -19.25
N TYR A 883 -39.98 -15.01 -18.02
CA TYR A 883 -38.65 -14.90 -17.43
C TYR A 883 -38.44 -15.98 -16.38
N THR A 884 -37.26 -16.60 -16.38
CA THR A 884 -36.82 -17.52 -15.34
C THR A 884 -35.38 -17.21 -14.93
N ALA A 885 -35.09 -17.30 -13.64
CA ALA A 885 -33.71 -17.22 -13.15
C ALA A 885 -33.52 -18.15 -11.95
N ASP A 886 -32.32 -18.72 -11.83
CA ASP A 886 -31.85 -19.29 -10.57
C ASP A 886 -30.88 -18.33 -9.88
N ASN A 887 -31.08 -18.10 -8.58
CA ASN A 887 -30.27 -17.20 -7.77
C ASN A 887 -29.70 -17.97 -6.59
N LEU A 888 -28.38 -17.84 -6.33
CA LEU A 888 -27.72 -18.52 -5.22
C LEU A 888 -28.39 -18.22 -3.87
N PHE A 889 -28.78 -16.96 -3.64
CA PHE A 889 -29.53 -16.53 -2.46
C PHE A 889 -30.70 -15.64 -2.86
N THR A 890 -31.89 -16.22 -3.01
CA THR A 890 -33.09 -15.44 -3.36
C THR A 890 -33.53 -14.48 -2.24
N CYS A 891 -33.16 -14.78 -0.99
CA CYS A 891 -33.38 -13.92 0.16
C CYS A 891 -32.39 -12.74 0.28
N SER A 892 -31.39 -12.65 -0.59
CA SER A 892 -30.42 -11.53 -0.54
C SER A 892 -31.04 -10.24 -1.08
N GLN A 893 -30.60 -9.11 -0.53
CA GLN A 893 -31.06 -7.79 -0.98
C GLN A 893 -30.72 -7.53 -2.45
N ASP A 894 -29.52 -7.94 -2.90
CA ASP A 894 -29.09 -7.80 -4.30
C ASP A 894 -30.06 -8.54 -5.24
N THR A 895 -30.51 -9.74 -4.87
CA THR A 895 -31.51 -10.49 -5.65
C THR A 895 -32.88 -9.82 -5.59
N ALA A 896 -33.29 -9.28 -4.44
CA ALA A 896 -34.56 -8.56 -4.31
C ALA A 896 -34.62 -7.30 -5.19
N VAL A 897 -33.52 -6.52 -5.24
CA VAL A 897 -33.39 -5.35 -6.13
C VAL A 897 -33.45 -5.78 -7.58
N LYS A 898 -32.67 -6.80 -7.97
CA LYS A 898 -32.67 -7.34 -9.34
C LYS A 898 -34.04 -7.89 -9.74
N MET A 899 -34.74 -8.56 -8.83
CA MET A 899 -36.12 -9.01 -9.05
C MET A 899 -37.04 -7.82 -9.31
N ALA A 900 -36.93 -6.74 -8.52
CA ALA A 900 -37.73 -5.53 -8.72
C ALA A 900 -37.43 -4.85 -10.07
N GLU A 901 -36.17 -4.83 -10.51
CA GLU A 901 -35.78 -4.35 -11.84
C GLU A 901 -36.37 -5.21 -12.95
N VAL A 902 -36.24 -6.54 -12.85
CA VAL A 902 -36.81 -7.49 -13.84
C VAL A 902 -38.33 -7.40 -13.90
N ILE A 903 -39.01 -7.21 -12.77
CA ILE A 903 -40.47 -7.00 -12.72
C ILE A 903 -40.86 -5.81 -13.58
N LYS A 904 -40.09 -4.71 -13.50
CA LYS A 904 -40.32 -3.51 -14.30
C LYS A 904 -39.92 -3.73 -15.77
N GLU A 905 -38.73 -4.27 -16.03
CA GLU A 905 -38.16 -4.44 -17.36
C GLU A 905 -38.97 -5.41 -18.24
N LYS A 906 -39.51 -6.47 -17.63
CA LYS A 906 -40.28 -7.52 -18.34
C LYS A 906 -41.79 -7.31 -18.26
N ASP A 907 -42.25 -6.23 -17.63
CA ASP A 907 -43.66 -5.97 -17.30
C ASP A 907 -44.34 -7.22 -16.70
N LEU A 908 -43.74 -7.76 -15.64
CA LEU A 908 -44.27 -8.97 -15.00
C LEU A 908 -45.58 -8.65 -14.26
N THR A 909 -46.60 -9.48 -14.48
CA THR A 909 -47.91 -9.37 -13.81
C THR A 909 -48.06 -10.37 -12.66
N ARG A 910 -47.20 -11.39 -12.62
CA ARG A 910 -47.09 -12.39 -11.54
C ARG A 910 -45.63 -12.72 -11.29
N VAL A 911 -45.31 -13.07 -10.05
CA VAL A 911 -43.98 -13.52 -9.64
C VAL A 911 -44.14 -14.81 -8.85
N VAL A 912 -43.37 -15.83 -9.19
CA VAL A 912 -43.22 -17.05 -8.42
C VAL A 912 -41.81 -17.06 -7.85
N VAL A 913 -41.69 -17.15 -6.53
CA VAL A 913 -40.41 -17.19 -5.83
C VAL A 913 -40.30 -18.54 -5.13
N ALA A 914 -39.53 -19.45 -5.71
CA ALA A 914 -39.27 -20.76 -5.15
C ALA A 914 -38.02 -20.68 -4.27
N SER A 915 -38.22 -20.38 -2.98
CA SER A 915 -37.15 -20.26 -1.99
C SER A 915 -37.48 -21.00 -0.70
N CYS A 916 -36.47 -21.23 0.13
CA CYS A 916 -36.71 -21.67 1.50
C CYS A 916 -37.55 -20.61 2.24
N SER A 917 -38.53 -21.08 3.02
CA SER A 917 -39.26 -20.24 3.97
C SER A 917 -38.56 -20.36 5.32
N PRO A 918 -38.24 -19.25 6.01
CA PRO A 918 -37.93 -19.31 7.44
C PRO A 918 -39.25 -19.57 8.15
N ARG A 919 -39.62 -20.84 8.34
CA ARG A 919 -40.69 -21.22 9.26
C ARG A 919 -40.07 -21.74 10.54
#